data_AF-A0AA86MY37-F1
#
_entry.id   AF-A0AA86MY37-F1
#
_cell.length_a   1.000
_cell.length_b   1.000
_cell.length_c   1.000
_cell.angle_alpha   90.00
_cell.angle_beta   90.00
_cell.angle_gamma   90.00
#
_symmetry.space_group_name_H-M   'P 1'
#
loop_
_entity.id
_entity.type
_entity.pdbx_description
1 polymer ?
#
loop_
_entity_poly.entity_id
_entity_poly.type
_entity_poly.pdbx_seq_one_letter_code
_entity_poly.pdbx_strand_id
1 'polypeptide(L)'
;MTDEAVWRLKVHAFLHDPPEKALILFEGGHAARGRELAERLVGPAPQGAEDAIKEADHLASAADREKFLGGAPDLRWSNKPVLRHPLSGDAIDLGQWGWIGVEPDKARAEVDHAVKQLLDALDGSGSTTSERRFWALWRLLPEYLAKGGEGRDRMGILWEYLPAETRMPDHSIWDHQRLVSALAPILWQKQEPALLLVSFGPVQGFIGTARRTADLWAGSFILSWLASRAILPLAQAFGPDAVLFPALWRQPLLDQWLQQEPLHLPIPGARDPGREASLPNRFLAVVPQDKAKGIAEDCVSALHKAWKKLGQDAYQEFARYTNTSTDDIAAFFDRQIPAHLEAYWAAFPWPSDLTRCETILKTRLCGLPSISTINLDGIREYRPNAGAFYGAAYRAVDLTLGGAKATRVFESGEEPGLKCSLCGHRGVIHPSTHEGKGWWRKLGDAKAIRVKKGEALCAVCLVKRLGPEILTSELNKAHGVPSTSEIAAAPFKFAVLQSGTFSRLKPAIQALVDTAKADGNLDAWTLSKVWQATKWLPESDRGHAQDFARIDGECFWVSTEPEHELEEIRVAPEMAKAARALVREAEHLDIAPPFQYLALLRMDGDDMGKWLGGDRSVLLDQTLHPDIGDWLRGLLPTDHPLWQKQRRMTPATHAAISRACNAFALTVVPTLVREKLAYLIYAGGDDVLALVSLNDALELAHDIRLAFGGHMEVEDSKKIPGFSKGRGFYWINGELIQTFGSRAGLSGSLVIFHHKYPLQVAVEESRRAEEWAKSTDSKDVLAVRIMRRSGQPTHCRIRWTNKDRSADPVHDLSAITTAVREKALSPRFFSILKGLLERPEAKQLPPEAIQLLVKRELGRHWDNGQAEKTQLSQDTVRSAIWELRNQTPCREEWLAALEAAVFLARGGR
;
A
#
# COMPACT_ATOMS: atom_id res chain seq x y z
N MET A 1 19.94 -27.38 -22.84
CA MET A 1 20.62 -26.12 -23.23
C MET A 1 21.15 -25.48 -21.96
N THR A 2 22.30 -24.82 -21.99
CA THR A 2 22.88 -24.21 -20.79
C THR A 2 22.02 -23.02 -20.34
N ASP A 3 21.86 -22.84 -19.03
CA ASP A 3 21.12 -21.69 -18.45
C ASP A 3 21.67 -20.35 -18.97
N GLU A 4 22.98 -20.28 -19.23
CA GLU A 4 23.67 -19.10 -19.78
C GLU A 4 23.10 -18.61 -21.13
N ALA A 5 22.74 -19.50 -22.05
CA ALA A 5 22.20 -19.11 -23.35
C ALA A 5 20.79 -18.51 -23.21
N VAL A 6 19.99 -19.03 -22.27
CA VAL A 6 18.65 -18.50 -21.98
C VAL A 6 18.75 -17.09 -21.41
N TRP A 7 19.62 -16.85 -20.43
CA TRP A 7 19.80 -15.51 -19.86
C TRP A 7 20.36 -14.51 -20.86
N ARG A 8 21.27 -14.94 -21.74
CA ARG A 8 21.74 -14.11 -22.85
C ARG A 8 20.61 -13.71 -23.78
N LEU A 9 19.76 -14.65 -24.18
CA LEU A 9 18.56 -14.38 -24.96
C LEU A 9 17.64 -13.37 -24.25
N LYS A 10 17.44 -13.51 -22.94
CA LYS A 10 16.61 -12.57 -22.16
C LYS A 10 17.14 -11.14 -22.19
N VAL A 11 18.46 -10.92 -22.08
CA VAL A 11 19.04 -9.58 -22.21
C VAL A 11 18.78 -8.99 -23.60
N HIS A 12 18.99 -9.78 -24.66
CA HIS A 12 18.69 -9.35 -26.04
C HIS A 12 17.19 -9.07 -26.25
N ALA A 13 16.32 -9.88 -25.67
CA ALA A 13 14.87 -9.70 -25.74
C ALA A 13 14.39 -8.48 -24.94
N PHE A 14 14.98 -8.22 -23.78
CA PHE A 14 14.65 -7.06 -22.94
C PHE A 14 15.09 -5.74 -23.60
N LEU A 15 16.20 -5.75 -24.33
CA LEU A 15 16.72 -4.58 -25.05
C LEU A 15 16.41 -4.60 -26.56
N HIS A 16 15.50 -5.46 -27.05
CA HIS A 16 15.19 -5.54 -28.48
C HIS A 16 14.77 -4.17 -29.04
N ASP A 17 14.03 -3.42 -28.23
CA ASP A 17 13.84 -1.98 -28.33
C ASP A 17 14.69 -1.30 -27.25
N PRO A 18 15.40 -0.20 -27.57
CA PRO A 18 16.19 0.52 -26.59
C PRO A 18 15.30 1.44 -25.70
N PRO A 19 15.73 1.80 -24.48
CA PRO A 19 14.95 2.66 -23.57
C PRO A 19 14.50 3.99 -24.20
N GLU A 20 15.32 4.55 -25.10
CA GLU A 20 15.09 5.81 -25.80
C GLU A 20 14.21 5.68 -27.06
N LYS A 21 13.60 4.52 -27.33
CA LYS A 21 12.82 4.23 -28.56
C LYS A 21 11.84 5.35 -28.92
N ALA A 22 11.05 5.83 -27.97
CA ALA A 22 10.02 6.85 -28.19
C ALA A 22 10.60 8.17 -28.76
N LEU A 23 11.88 8.44 -28.51
CA LEU A 23 12.59 9.63 -28.96
C LEU A 23 13.31 9.42 -30.30
N ILE A 24 13.85 8.22 -30.52
CA ILE A 24 14.70 7.94 -31.70
C ILE A 24 13.97 7.24 -32.85
N LEU A 25 12.68 6.90 -32.68
CA LEU A 25 11.91 6.05 -33.60
C LEU A 25 12.04 6.44 -35.09
N PHE A 26 12.05 7.74 -35.39
CA PHE A 26 12.08 8.29 -36.75
C PHE A 26 13.48 8.57 -37.31
N GLU A 27 14.54 8.24 -36.58
CA GLU A 27 15.92 8.34 -37.07
C GLU A 27 16.42 7.03 -37.69
N GLY A 28 15.62 5.96 -37.59
CA GLY A 28 15.98 4.62 -38.04
C GLY A 28 16.94 3.91 -37.08
N GLY A 29 17.09 2.59 -37.26
CA GLY A 29 18.12 1.82 -36.57
C GLY A 29 17.88 1.51 -35.07
N HIS A 30 16.70 1.76 -34.51
CA HIS A 30 16.41 1.45 -33.10
C HIS A 30 16.64 -0.03 -32.75
N ALA A 31 16.28 -0.97 -33.64
CA ALA A 31 16.56 -2.40 -33.43
C ALA A 31 18.07 -2.72 -33.44
N ALA A 32 18.85 -2.03 -34.27
CA ALA A 32 20.31 -2.16 -34.28
C ALA A 32 20.92 -1.57 -33.00
N ARG A 33 20.37 -0.45 -32.52
CA ARG A 33 20.74 0.16 -31.24
C ARG A 33 20.46 -0.76 -30.05
N GLY A 34 19.28 -1.37 -29.99
CA GLY A 34 18.93 -2.35 -28.95
C GLY A 34 19.91 -3.53 -28.91
N ARG A 35 20.23 -4.07 -30.09
CA ARG A 35 21.24 -5.12 -30.26
C ARG A 35 22.62 -4.70 -29.78
N GLU A 36 23.10 -3.53 -30.17
CA GLU A 36 24.40 -2.98 -29.75
C GLU A 36 24.49 -2.91 -28.22
N LEU A 37 23.46 -2.40 -27.54
CA LEU A 37 23.40 -2.35 -26.08
C LEU A 37 23.43 -3.74 -25.45
N ALA A 38 22.67 -4.70 -25.99
CA ALA A 38 22.67 -6.08 -25.52
C ALA A 38 24.03 -6.78 -25.73
N GLU A 39 24.68 -6.56 -26.87
CA GLU A 39 26.01 -7.13 -27.16
C GLU A 39 27.09 -6.60 -26.23
N ARG A 40 27.04 -5.31 -25.89
CA ARG A 40 27.91 -4.73 -24.85
C ARG A 40 27.70 -5.40 -23.49
N LEU A 41 26.47 -5.81 -23.19
CA LEU A 41 26.14 -6.44 -21.91
C LEU A 41 26.39 -7.94 -21.87
N VAL A 42 26.20 -8.72 -22.93
CA VAL A 42 26.29 -10.20 -22.84
C VAL A 42 26.92 -10.87 -24.06
N GLY A 43 27.47 -10.07 -24.99
CA GLY A 43 27.98 -10.55 -26.27
C GLY A 43 26.87 -10.94 -27.25
N PRO A 44 27.21 -11.61 -28.35
CA PRO A 44 26.29 -11.89 -29.46
C PRO A 44 25.13 -12.80 -29.04
N ALA A 45 23.96 -12.55 -29.63
CA ALA A 45 22.76 -13.32 -29.37
C ALA A 45 22.95 -14.82 -29.71
N PRO A 46 22.30 -15.75 -28.99
CA PRO A 46 22.29 -17.16 -29.36
C PRO A 46 21.71 -17.40 -30.76
N GLN A 47 22.07 -18.52 -31.39
CA GLN A 47 21.51 -18.89 -32.69
C GLN A 47 19.98 -19.06 -32.61
N GLY A 48 19.25 -18.46 -33.56
CA GLY A 48 17.78 -18.48 -33.59
C GLY A 48 17.10 -17.53 -32.60
N ALA A 49 17.86 -16.73 -31.84
CA ALA A 49 17.31 -15.75 -30.90
C ALA A 49 16.48 -14.68 -31.61
N GLU A 50 16.93 -14.19 -32.77
CA GLU A 50 16.24 -13.10 -33.50
C GLU A 50 14.81 -13.48 -33.88
N ASP A 51 14.59 -14.69 -34.40
CA ASP A 51 13.26 -15.18 -34.77
C ASP A 51 12.34 -15.30 -33.54
N ALA A 52 12.87 -15.82 -32.42
CA ALA A 52 12.12 -15.96 -31.18
C ALA A 52 11.77 -14.61 -30.54
N ILE A 53 12.69 -13.63 -30.57
CA ILE A 53 12.45 -12.26 -30.10
C ILE A 53 11.36 -11.61 -30.95
N LYS A 54 11.41 -11.78 -32.27
CA LYS A 54 10.40 -11.25 -33.19
C LYS A 54 9.02 -11.86 -32.96
N GLU A 55 8.95 -13.17 -32.73
CA GLU A 55 7.69 -13.85 -32.38
C GLU A 55 7.15 -13.36 -31.04
N ALA A 56 8.03 -13.20 -30.04
CA ALA A 56 7.68 -12.68 -28.71
C ALA A 56 7.19 -11.22 -28.76
N ASP A 57 7.87 -10.33 -29.48
CA ASP A 57 7.43 -8.94 -29.71
C ASP A 57 6.07 -8.91 -30.41
N HIS A 58 5.88 -9.70 -31.47
CA HIS A 58 4.60 -9.76 -32.15
C HIS A 58 3.46 -10.20 -31.21
N LEU A 59 3.69 -11.22 -30.37
CA LEU A 59 2.71 -11.70 -29.40
C LEU A 59 2.44 -10.66 -28.30
N ALA A 60 3.49 -10.08 -27.73
CA ALA A 60 3.41 -9.04 -26.69
C ALA A 60 2.70 -7.78 -27.19
N SER A 61 3.06 -7.31 -28.39
CA SER A 61 2.43 -6.17 -29.06
C SER A 61 0.91 -6.35 -29.16
N ALA A 62 0.41 -7.50 -29.63
CA ALA A 62 -1.03 -7.72 -29.71
C ALA A 62 -1.73 -7.84 -28.33
N ALA A 63 -0.96 -8.20 -27.30
CA ALA A 63 -1.44 -8.19 -25.92
C ALA A 63 -1.54 -6.78 -25.36
N ASP A 64 -0.64 -5.85 -25.72
CA ASP A 64 -0.59 -4.49 -25.16
C ASP A 64 -1.37 -3.42 -25.95
N ARG A 65 -1.53 -3.56 -27.28
CA ARG A 65 -2.17 -2.55 -28.15
C ARG A 65 -3.29 -3.09 -29.04
N GLU A 66 -4.05 -2.18 -29.64
CA GLU A 66 -5.14 -2.48 -30.59
C GLU A 66 -4.67 -2.65 -32.04
N LYS A 67 -5.38 -3.48 -32.81
CA LYS A 67 -5.02 -3.85 -34.20
C LYS A 67 -5.03 -2.69 -35.21
N PHE A 68 -5.91 -1.71 -35.05
CA PHE A 68 -6.11 -0.65 -36.06
C PHE A 68 -4.98 0.38 -36.12
N LEU A 69 -4.07 0.38 -35.14
CA LEU A 69 -2.90 1.25 -35.13
C LEU A 69 -1.97 1.01 -36.32
N GLY A 70 -2.12 -0.12 -37.06
CA GLY A 70 -1.35 -0.40 -38.27
C GLY A 70 -1.60 0.54 -39.45
N GLY A 71 -2.65 1.35 -39.40
CA GLY A 71 -3.00 2.35 -40.41
C GLY A 71 -2.94 3.79 -39.91
N ALA A 72 -2.55 3.99 -38.64
CA ALA A 72 -2.46 5.30 -38.02
C ALA A 72 -1.25 6.10 -38.55
N PRO A 73 -1.33 7.45 -38.59
CA PRO A 73 -0.25 8.29 -39.06
C PRO A 73 1.00 8.20 -38.16
N ASP A 74 2.15 8.47 -38.77
CA ASP A 74 3.42 8.58 -38.07
C ASP A 74 3.41 9.77 -37.10
N LEU A 75 3.82 9.50 -35.85
CA LEU A 75 3.78 10.48 -34.76
C LEU A 75 5.15 10.62 -34.09
N ARG A 76 5.85 11.74 -34.34
CA ARG A 76 7.03 12.16 -33.55
C ARG A 76 6.58 12.59 -32.15
N TRP A 77 6.59 11.65 -31.21
CA TRP A 77 6.11 11.88 -29.85
C TRP A 77 6.81 13.03 -29.14
N SER A 78 8.11 13.23 -29.36
CA SER A 78 8.88 14.35 -28.78
C SER A 78 8.38 15.75 -29.17
N ASN A 79 7.63 15.88 -30.26
CA ASN A 79 7.05 17.17 -30.68
C ASN A 79 5.80 17.53 -29.86
N LYS A 80 5.04 16.51 -29.41
CA LYS A 80 3.84 16.66 -28.61
C LYS A 80 3.81 15.54 -27.55
N PRO A 81 4.64 15.64 -26.51
CA PRO A 81 4.90 14.53 -25.58
C PRO A 81 3.73 14.37 -24.60
N VAL A 82 2.75 13.55 -24.97
CA VAL A 82 1.59 13.25 -24.12
C VAL A 82 1.68 11.84 -23.57
N LEU A 83 1.44 11.69 -22.27
CA LEU A 83 1.17 10.40 -21.62
C LEU A 83 -0.32 10.26 -21.32
N ARG A 84 -0.81 9.02 -21.29
CA ARG A 84 -2.15 8.67 -20.84
C ARG A 84 -2.07 7.86 -19.56
N HIS A 85 -2.78 8.26 -18.52
CA HIS A 85 -2.81 7.46 -17.30
C HIS A 85 -3.55 6.13 -17.56
N PRO A 86 -2.94 4.96 -17.36
CA PRO A 86 -3.49 3.66 -17.77
C PRO A 86 -4.87 3.33 -17.17
N LEU A 87 -5.14 3.85 -15.97
CA LEU A 87 -6.35 3.52 -15.19
C LEU A 87 -7.44 4.61 -15.23
N SER A 88 -7.07 5.85 -15.54
CA SER A 88 -8.03 6.96 -15.58
C SER A 88 -8.27 7.51 -16.98
N GLY A 89 -7.31 7.35 -17.89
CA GLY A 89 -7.36 7.92 -19.24
C GLY A 89 -6.98 9.40 -19.28
N ASP A 90 -6.60 9.97 -18.14
CA ASP A 90 -6.21 11.37 -18.03
C ASP A 90 -4.98 11.64 -18.91
N ALA A 91 -5.05 12.71 -19.70
CA ALA A 91 -3.93 13.16 -20.51
C ALA A 91 -2.97 14.03 -19.69
N ILE A 92 -1.68 13.77 -19.85
CA ILE A 92 -0.59 14.52 -19.23
C ILE A 92 0.26 15.07 -20.35
N ASP A 93 0.14 16.37 -20.57
CA ASP A 93 0.92 17.10 -21.56
C ASP A 93 2.26 17.50 -20.92
N LEU A 94 3.30 16.72 -21.24
CA LEU A 94 4.65 16.98 -20.72
C LEU A 94 5.24 18.25 -21.33
N GLY A 95 4.70 18.75 -22.45
CA GLY A 95 5.16 20.00 -23.04
C GLY A 95 5.00 21.20 -22.10
N GLN A 96 3.97 21.17 -21.24
CA GLN A 96 3.77 22.15 -20.17
C GLN A 96 4.85 22.10 -19.09
N TRP A 97 5.60 21.00 -19.02
CA TRP A 97 6.72 20.80 -18.11
C TRP A 97 8.08 21.05 -18.77
N GLY A 98 8.09 21.64 -19.98
CA GLY A 98 9.31 21.99 -20.72
C GLY A 98 9.86 20.88 -21.61
N TRP A 99 9.12 19.80 -21.81
CA TRP A 99 9.61 18.56 -22.44
C TRP A 99 9.47 18.46 -23.96
N ILE A 100 9.49 19.57 -24.67
CA ILE A 100 9.30 19.60 -26.13
C ILE A 100 10.65 19.48 -26.83
N GLY A 101 10.74 18.58 -27.82
CA GLY A 101 11.87 18.54 -28.75
C GLY A 101 13.18 17.99 -28.14
N VAL A 102 13.09 17.02 -27.23
CA VAL A 102 14.27 16.32 -26.69
C VAL A 102 15.15 15.79 -27.82
N GLU A 103 16.43 16.15 -27.81
CA GLU A 103 17.41 15.76 -28.83
C GLU A 103 17.76 14.26 -28.72
N PRO A 104 17.59 13.48 -29.80
CA PRO A 104 17.90 12.04 -29.84
C PRO A 104 19.32 11.67 -29.40
N ASP A 105 20.33 12.47 -29.75
CA ASP A 105 21.73 12.20 -29.39
C ASP A 105 21.99 12.37 -27.89
N LYS A 106 21.31 13.33 -27.23
CA LYS A 106 21.37 13.47 -25.77
C LYS A 106 20.76 12.24 -25.10
N ALA A 107 19.63 11.76 -25.58
CA ALA A 107 18.98 10.56 -25.05
C ALA A 107 19.86 9.31 -25.20
N ARG A 108 20.52 9.12 -26.36
CA ARG A 108 21.48 8.03 -26.56
C ARG A 108 22.64 8.10 -25.58
N ALA A 109 23.21 9.29 -25.38
CA ALA A 109 24.34 9.50 -24.48
C ALA A 109 23.98 9.19 -23.01
N GLU A 110 22.77 9.54 -22.56
CA GLU A 110 22.28 9.18 -21.22
C GLU A 110 22.17 7.66 -21.05
N VAL A 111 21.65 6.96 -22.06
CA VAL A 111 21.54 5.49 -22.06
C VAL A 111 22.92 4.83 -22.08
N ASP A 112 23.85 5.34 -22.89
CA ASP A 112 25.23 4.85 -22.90
C ASP A 112 25.91 5.03 -21.55
N HIS A 113 25.68 6.17 -20.90
CA HIS A 113 26.20 6.45 -19.57
C HIS A 113 25.63 5.50 -18.52
N ALA A 114 24.30 5.28 -18.51
CA ALA A 114 23.66 4.38 -17.57
C ALA A 114 24.09 2.91 -17.76
N VAL A 115 24.25 2.46 -19.01
CA VAL A 115 24.79 1.11 -19.32
C VAL A 115 26.24 0.99 -18.85
N LYS A 116 27.05 2.04 -19.01
CA LYS A 116 28.42 2.06 -18.48
C LYS A 116 28.42 1.94 -16.95
N GLN A 117 27.62 2.74 -16.26
CA GLN A 117 27.48 2.67 -14.79
C GLN A 117 27.07 1.27 -14.33
N LEU A 118 26.19 0.60 -15.08
CA LEU A 118 25.78 -0.77 -14.81
C LEU A 118 26.92 -1.77 -14.94
N LEU A 119 27.74 -1.68 -15.99
CA LEU A 119 28.91 -2.55 -16.15
C LEU A 119 29.96 -2.29 -15.07
N ASP A 120 30.28 -1.01 -14.80
CA ASP A 120 31.24 -0.60 -13.76
C ASP A 120 30.81 -1.15 -12.38
N ALA A 121 29.51 -1.17 -12.09
CA ALA A 121 28.95 -1.72 -10.85
C ALA A 121 29.08 -3.26 -10.73
N LEU A 122 29.24 -3.98 -11.83
CA LEU A 122 29.35 -5.45 -11.87
C LEU A 122 30.80 -5.95 -11.90
N ASP A 123 31.72 -5.18 -12.49
CA ASP A 123 33.11 -5.60 -12.73
C ASP A 123 33.95 -5.78 -11.45
N GLY A 124 33.52 -5.25 -10.30
CA GLY A 124 34.25 -5.34 -9.02
C GLY A 124 34.14 -6.67 -8.25
N SER A 125 33.51 -7.73 -8.79
CA SER A 125 32.97 -8.83 -7.96
C SER A 125 33.13 -10.27 -8.51
N GLY A 126 34.03 -10.51 -9.46
CA GLY A 126 34.30 -11.86 -9.99
C GLY A 126 33.38 -12.27 -11.15
N SER A 127 33.21 -13.59 -11.38
CA SER A 127 32.49 -14.17 -12.54
C SER A 127 31.13 -13.48 -12.81
N THR A 128 30.94 -12.94 -14.03
CA THR A 128 29.74 -12.20 -14.44
C THR A 128 28.89 -13.02 -15.41
N THR A 129 28.07 -13.93 -14.88
CA THR A 129 27.12 -14.73 -15.68
C THR A 129 26.09 -13.84 -16.38
N SER A 130 25.53 -14.31 -17.52
CA SER A 130 24.46 -13.58 -18.20
C SER A 130 23.23 -13.42 -17.31
N GLU A 131 22.98 -14.35 -16.40
CA GLU A 131 21.94 -14.25 -15.37
C GLU A 131 22.13 -13.01 -14.51
N ARG A 132 23.31 -12.84 -13.92
CA ARG A 132 23.61 -11.71 -13.04
C ARG A 132 23.48 -10.38 -13.79
N ARG A 133 23.94 -10.33 -15.04
CA ARG A 133 23.79 -9.15 -15.90
C ARG A 133 22.33 -8.86 -16.23
N PHE A 134 21.47 -9.87 -16.42
CA PHE A 134 20.04 -9.68 -16.60
C PHE A 134 19.36 -9.12 -15.36
N TRP A 135 19.63 -9.66 -14.17
CA TRP A 135 19.09 -9.13 -12.91
C TRP A 135 19.51 -7.69 -12.66
N ALA A 136 20.78 -7.36 -12.94
CA ALA A 136 21.30 -6.00 -12.85
C ALA A 136 20.62 -5.08 -13.88
N LEU A 137 20.49 -5.50 -15.14
CA LEU A 137 19.80 -4.78 -16.21
C LEU A 137 18.38 -4.43 -15.80
N TRP A 138 17.61 -5.43 -15.37
CA TRP A 138 16.22 -5.25 -14.94
C TRP A 138 16.10 -4.32 -13.72
N ARG A 139 16.97 -4.45 -12.72
CA ARG A 139 16.85 -3.70 -11.46
C ARG A 139 17.44 -2.29 -11.52
N LEU A 140 18.60 -2.13 -12.15
CA LEU A 140 19.45 -0.94 -12.03
C LEU A 140 19.40 -0.01 -13.24
N LEU A 141 19.17 -0.50 -14.46
CA LEU A 141 19.16 0.39 -15.64
C LEU A 141 18.08 1.49 -15.55
N PRO A 142 16.80 1.19 -15.23
CA PRO A 142 15.80 2.24 -15.05
C PRO A 142 16.15 3.21 -13.91
N GLU A 143 16.80 2.70 -12.86
CA GLU A 143 17.21 3.49 -11.69
C GLU A 143 18.36 4.46 -12.03
N TYR A 144 19.35 4.01 -12.80
CA TYR A 144 20.46 4.85 -13.26
C TYR A 144 20.00 5.91 -14.26
N LEU A 145 19.10 5.55 -15.17
CA LEU A 145 18.48 6.51 -16.06
C LEU A 145 17.69 7.58 -15.28
N ALA A 146 16.91 7.17 -14.28
CA ALA A 146 16.17 8.10 -13.44
C ALA A 146 17.07 9.05 -12.62
N LYS A 147 18.27 8.60 -12.22
CA LYS A 147 19.22 9.35 -11.37
C LYS A 147 20.33 10.10 -12.15
N GLY A 148 20.59 9.74 -13.41
CA GLY A 148 21.70 10.28 -14.20
C GLY A 148 21.61 11.79 -14.44
N GLY A 149 22.58 12.55 -13.93
CA GLY A 149 22.85 13.97 -14.25
C GLY A 149 22.88 14.92 -13.04
N GLU A 150 23.04 16.23 -13.27
CA GLU A 150 22.76 17.32 -12.32
C GLU A 150 21.99 18.43 -13.09
N GLY A 151 21.04 19.14 -12.47
CA GLY A 151 20.31 20.28 -13.11
C GLY A 151 18.86 20.05 -13.57
N ARG A 152 18.26 21.09 -14.18
CA ARG A 152 16.83 21.21 -14.61
C ARG A 152 16.54 20.71 -16.04
N ASP A 153 17.55 20.45 -16.88
CA ASP A 153 17.40 20.08 -18.30
C ASP A 153 17.26 18.55 -18.53
N ARG A 154 16.73 17.80 -17.56
CA ARG A 154 16.95 16.34 -17.48
C ARG A 154 15.77 15.49 -17.87
N MET A 155 16.10 14.34 -18.48
CA MET A 155 15.08 13.34 -18.70
C MET A 155 14.58 12.65 -17.42
N GLY A 156 15.48 12.46 -16.45
CA GLY A 156 15.17 12.07 -15.07
C GLY A 156 14.16 10.92 -14.96
N ILE A 157 13.20 11.03 -14.05
CA ILE A 157 12.23 9.96 -13.80
C ILE A 157 11.26 9.69 -14.97
N LEU A 158 11.19 10.57 -15.99
CA LEU A 158 10.36 10.28 -17.17
C LEU A 158 10.85 9.01 -17.89
N TRP A 159 12.14 8.65 -17.75
CA TRP A 159 12.66 7.38 -18.22
C TRP A 159 11.83 6.18 -17.76
N GLU A 160 11.20 6.22 -16.58
CA GLU A 160 10.32 5.16 -16.06
C GLU A 160 8.99 5.03 -16.85
N TYR A 161 8.58 6.08 -17.57
CA TYR A 161 7.26 6.22 -18.18
C TYR A 161 7.26 6.48 -19.69
N LEU A 162 8.42 6.51 -20.35
CA LEU A 162 8.48 6.66 -21.81
C LEU A 162 7.63 5.58 -22.50
N PRO A 163 6.79 5.94 -23.48
CA PRO A 163 5.81 5.03 -24.04
C PRO A 163 6.47 3.96 -24.93
N ALA A 164 6.01 2.71 -24.81
CA ALA A 164 6.41 1.65 -25.74
C ALA A 164 5.81 1.86 -27.15
N GLU A 165 4.59 2.43 -27.18
CA GLU A 165 3.80 2.72 -28.36
C GLU A 165 3.38 4.20 -28.32
N THR A 166 4.02 5.04 -29.13
CA THR A 166 3.84 6.50 -29.11
C THR A 166 2.41 6.93 -29.46
N ARG A 167 1.69 6.13 -30.26
CA ARG A 167 0.31 6.40 -30.69
C ARG A 167 -0.71 6.07 -29.60
N MET A 168 -0.34 5.23 -28.63
CA MET A 168 -1.14 4.81 -27.48
C MET A 168 -0.24 4.88 -26.23
N PRO A 169 0.07 6.09 -25.74
CA PRO A 169 1.14 6.31 -24.76
C PRO A 169 0.67 6.05 -23.32
N ASP A 170 0.03 4.90 -23.10
CA ASP A 170 -0.59 4.50 -21.84
C ASP A 170 0.16 3.37 -21.11
N HIS A 171 1.30 2.94 -21.64
CA HIS A 171 2.18 1.96 -21.01
C HIS A 171 3.63 2.25 -21.35
N SER A 172 4.53 1.94 -20.41
CA SER A 172 5.94 2.26 -20.57
C SER A 172 6.67 1.21 -21.41
N ILE A 173 7.81 1.59 -21.99
CA ILE A 173 8.71 0.70 -22.70
C ILE A 173 9.11 -0.52 -21.85
N TRP A 174 9.29 -0.32 -20.54
CA TRP A 174 9.64 -1.39 -19.60
C TRP A 174 8.52 -2.44 -19.45
N ASP A 175 7.25 -2.04 -19.54
CA ASP A 175 6.10 -2.95 -19.47
C ASP A 175 6.02 -3.87 -20.66
N HIS A 176 6.41 -3.37 -21.83
CA HIS A 176 6.47 -4.14 -23.05
C HIS A 176 7.69 -5.06 -23.07
N GLN A 177 8.88 -4.51 -22.79
CA GLN A 177 10.15 -5.24 -22.78
C GLN A 177 10.15 -6.43 -21.80
N ARG A 178 9.57 -6.28 -20.60
CA ARG A 178 9.48 -7.39 -19.64
C ARG A 178 8.68 -8.57 -20.21
N LEU A 179 7.61 -8.30 -20.96
CA LEU A 179 6.77 -9.34 -21.53
C LEU A 179 7.48 -10.05 -22.69
N VAL A 180 8.16 -9.29 -23.57
CA VAL A 180 8.98 -9.85 -24.65
C VAL A 180 10.10 -10.73 -24.09
N SER A 181 10.81 -10.26 -23.08
CA SER A 181 11.88 -11.00 -22.40
C SER A 181 11.39 -12.25 -21.65
N ALA A 182 10.15 -12.25 -21.15
CA ALA A 182 9.57 -13.43 -20.53
C ALA A 182 9.11 -14.48 -21.56
N LEU A 183 8.61 -14.04 -22.72
CA LEU A 183 8.11 -14.91 -23.80
C LEU A 183 9.22 -15.49 -24.69
N ALA A 184 10.26 -14.72 -24.99
CA ALA A 184 11.29 -15.11 -25.96
C ALA A 184 11.95 -16.46 -25.64
N PRO A 185 12.34 -16.78 -24.39
CA PRO A 185 12.88 -18.11 -24.05
C PRO A 185 11.90 -19.26 -24.27
N ILE A 186 10.61 -19.05 -24.02
CA ILE A 186 9.56 -20.05 -24.18
C ILE A 186 9.44 -20.42 -25.67
N LEU A 187 9.34 -19.40 -26.53
CA LEU A 187 9.19 -19.56 -27.97
C LEU A 187 10.47 -20.07 -28.64
N TRP A 188 11.64 -19.65 -28.17
CA TRP A 188 12.93 -20.16 -28.64
C TRP A 188 13.08 -21.67 -28.41
N GLN A 189 12.52 -22.17 -27.29
CA GLN A 189 12.47 -23.59 -26.97
C GLN A 189 11.30 -24.33 -27.63
N LYS A 190 10.50 -23.64 -28.45
CA LYS A 190 9.28 -24.16 -29.11
C LYS A 190 8.25 -24.70 -28.11
N GLN A 191 8.20 -24.10 -26.92
CA GLN A 191 7.22 -24.38 -25.88
C GLN A 191 6.03 -23.42 -26.00
N GLU A 192 4.92 -23.75 -25.34
CA GLU A 192 3.76 -22.87 -25.27
C GLU A 192 3.77 -22.07 -23.97
N PRO A 193 3.40 -20.77 -24.00
CA PRO A 193 3.20 -19.99 -22.78
C PRO A 193 1.97 -20.45 -22.01
N ALA A 194 2.00 -20.30 -20.70
CA ALA A 194 0.86 -20.41 -19.81
C ALA A 194 0.86 -19.28 -18.79
N LEU A 195 -0.32 -18.84 -18.37
CA LEU A 195 -0.49 -17.99 -17.20
C LEU A 195 -0.56 -18.86 -15.96
N LEU A 196 0.34 -18.63 -15.01
CA LEU A 196 0.36 -19.28 -13.70
C LEU A 196 -0.07 -18.28 -12.64
N LEU A 197 -1.05 -18.66 -11.84
CA LEU A 197 -1.55 -17.87 -10.73
C LEU A 197 -1.45 -18.66 -9.44
N VAL A 198 -0.77 -18.10 -8.44
CA VAL A 198 -0.57 -18.70 -7.12
C VAL A 198 -1.13 -17.77 -6.05
N SER A 199 -1.73 -18.33 -5.01
CA SER A 199 -2.20 -17.56 -3.86
C SER A 199 -2.21 -18.41 -2.58
N PHE A 200 -1.88 -17.79 -1.45
CA PHE A 200 -1.88 -18.45 -0.15
C PHE A 200 -2.69 -17.69 0.90
N GLY A 201 -3.06 -18.36 1.99
CA GLY A 201 -3.85 -17.81 3.09
C GLY A 201 -3.78 -18.67 4.35
N PRO A 202 -4.54 -18.32 5.41
CA PRO A 202 -5.48 -17.20 5.52
C PRO A 202 -4.79 -15.86 5.78
N VAL A 203 -5.21 -14.80 5.06
CA VAL A 203 -4.62 -13.44 5.23
C VAL A 203 -5.31 -12.65 6.33
N GLN A 204 -6.58 -12.29 6.12
CA GLN A 204 -7.30 -11.40 7.03
C GLN A 204 -7.45 -11.99 8.43
N GLY A 205 -7.74 -13.30 8.52
CA GLY A 205 -7.81 -14.02 9.79
C GLY A 205 -6.48 -14.06 10.53
N PHE A 206 -5.36 -14.16 9.80
CA PHE A 206 -4.04 -14.12 10.42
C PHE A 206 -3.69 -12.71 10.90
N ILE A 207 -3.87 -11.67 10.07
CA ILE A 207 -3.59 -10.27 10.45
C ILE A 207 -4.45 -9.85 11.65
N GLY A 208 -5.77 -10.01 11.57
CA GLY A 208 -6.72 -9.55 12.59
C GLY A 208 -6.62 -10.27 13.94
N THR A 209 -5.94 -11.43 14.01
CA THR A 209 -5.66 -12.14 15.26
C THR A 209 -4.60 -11.39 16.08
N ALA A 210 -5.01 -10.38 16.85
CA ALA A 210 -4.09 -9.50 17.56
C ALA A 210 -4.65 -8.95 18.88
N ARG A 211 -3.83 -8.93 19.92
CA ARG A 211 -4.13 -8.27 21.20
C ARG A 211 -3.32 -7.00 21.40
N ARG A 212 -2.20 -6.85 20.69
CA ARG A 212 -1.32 -5.68 20.74
C ARG A 212 -1.05 -5.18 19.33
N THR A 213 -0.68 -3.91 19.20
CA THR A 213 -0.28 -3.31 17.92
C THR A 213 0.86 -4.11 17.26
N ALA A 214 1.81 -4.59 18.06
CA ALA A 214 2.91 -5.45 17.60
C ALA A 214 2.42 -6.73 16.91
N ASP A 215 1.32 -7.32 17.39
CA ASP A 215 0.75 -8.52 16.76
C ASP A 215 0.15 -8.18 15.39
N LEU A 216 -0.56 -7.06 15.25
CA LEU A 216 -1.12 -6.66 13.96
C LEU A 216 -0.02 -6.48 12.91
N TRP A 217 1.00 -5.69 13.24
CA TRP A 217 2.14 -5.43 12.36
C TRP A 217 2.90 -6.73 12.02
N ALA A 218 3.13 -7.60 13.02
CA ALA A 218 3.76 -8.90 12.82
C ALA A 218 3.02 -9.76 11.78
N GLY A 219 1.69 -9.80 11.87
CA GLY A 219 0.87 -10.59 10.96
C GLY A 219 1.05 -10.17 9.50
N SER A 220 0.98 -8.86 9.22
CA SER A 220 1.21 -8.33 7.88
C SER A 220 2.64 -8.52 7.40
N PHE A 221 3.62 -8.29 8.28
CA PHE A 221 5.03 -8.40 7.93
C PHE A 221 5.42 -9.84 7.56
N ILE A 222 5.01 -10.81 8.38
CA ILE A 222 5.25 -12.23 8.13
C ILE A 222 4.64 -12.66 6.79
N LEU A 223 3.41 -12.23 6.46
CA LEU A 223 2.78 -12.57 5.19
C LEU A 223 3.52 -11.99 3.98
N SER A 224 3.96 -10.73 4.05
CA SER A 224 4.77 -10.10 2.99
C SER A 224 6.14 -10.80 2.83
N TRP A 225 6.77 -11.17 3.96
CA TRP A 225 8.00 -11.95 3.94
C TRP A 225 7.79 -13.34 3.32
N LEU A 226 6.73 -14.06 3.70
CA LEU A 226 6.36 -15.34 3.10
C LEU A 226 6.07 -15.22 1.60
N ALA A 227 5.38 -14.16 1.15
CA ALA A 227 5.17 -13.88 -0.27
C ALA A 227 6.50 -13.73 -1.02
N SER A 228 7.47 -13.00 -0.45
CA SER A 228 8.80 -12.87 -1.06
C SER A 228 9.49 -14.21 -1.25
N ARG A 229 9.37 -15.13 -0.27
CA ARG A 229 9.97 -16.47 -0.33
C ARG A 229 9.23 -17.38 -1.31
N ALA A 230 7.92 -17.23 -1.45
CA ALA A 230 7.11 -18.00 -2.38
C ALA A 230 7.34 -17.61 -3.85
N ILE A 231 7.59 -16.31 -4.12
CA ILE A 231 7.82 -15.80 -5.48
C ILE A 231 9.23 -16.13 -5.98
N LEU A 232 10.22 -16.18 -5.06
CA LEU A 232 11.64 -16.27 -5.41
C LEU A 232 11.99 -17.46 -6.33
N PRO A 233 11.52 -18.70 -6.13
CA PRO A 233 11.83 -19.81 -7.03
C PRO A 233 11.43 -19.54 -8.48
N LEU A 234 10.27 -18.90 -8.69
CA LEU A 234 9.78 -18.54 -10.02
C LEU A 234 10.67 -17.46 -10.65
N ALA A 235 11.00 -16.41 -9.90
CA ALA A 235 11.85 -15.34 -10.39
C ALA A 235 13.28 -15.83 -10.69
N GLN A 236 13.81 -16.78 -9.92
CA GLN A 236 15.09 -17.44 -10.19
C GLN A 236 15.03 -18.32 -11.44
N ALA A 237 13.95 -19.08 -11.64
CA ALA A 237 13.85 -20.01 -12.75
C ALA A 237 13.62 -19.31 -14.11
N PHE A 238 12.85 -18.22 -14.13
CA PHE A 238 12.39 -17.60 -15.38
C PHE A 238 12.72 -16.11 -15.51
N GLY A 239 13.29 -15.50 -14.47
CA GLY A 239 13.55 -14.06 -14.38
C GLY A 239 12.43 -13.30 -13.66
N PRO A 240 12.73 -12.13 -13.06
CA PRO A 240 11.75 -11.27 -12.40
C PRO A 240 10.70 -10.68 -13.36
N ASP A 241 11.04 -10.57 -14.65
CA ASP A 241 10.18 -10.11 -15.73
C ASP A 241 9.04 -11.09 -16.06
N ALA A 242 9.20 -12.37 -15.71
CA ALA A 242 8.14 -13.37 -15.84
C ALA A 242 6.99 -13.15 -14.85
N VAL A 243 7.22 -12.41 -13.76
CA VAL A 243 6.18 -12.06 -12.77
C VAL A 243 5.43 -10.82 -13.25
N LEU A 244 4.19 -11.03 -13.72
CA LEU A 244 3.34 -9.98 -14.25
C LEU A 244 2.71 -9.13 -13.14
N PHE A 245 2.37 -9.76 -12.01
CA PHE A 245 1.83 -9.14 -10.80
C PHE A 245 2.25 -9.96 -9.55
N PRO A 246 2.66 -9.35 -8.44
CA PRO A 246 2.96 -7.93 -8.29
C PRO A 246 4.25 -7.56 -9.04
N ALA A 247 4.44 -6.28 -9.34
CA ALA A 247 5.69 -5.72 -9.79
C ALA A 247 6.75 -5.91 -8.69
N LEU A 248 7.87 -6.53 -9.07
CA LEU A 248 8.96 -6.83 -8.15
C LEU A 248 9.99 -5.70 -8.04
N TRP A 249 9.93 -4.73 -8.94
CA TRP A 249 10.87 -3.62 -8.98
C TRP A 249 10.72 -2.71 -7.75
N ARG A 250 11.86 -2.34 -7.13
CA ARG A 250 11.98 -1.58 -5.86
C ARG A 250 11.32 -2.24 -4.63
N GLN A 251 11.07 -3.55 -4.66
CA GLN A 251 10.54 -4.27 -3.50
C GLN A 251 11.64 -4.50 -2.45
N PRO A 252 11.50 -3.99 -1.21
CA PRO A 252 12.59 -4.03 -0.22
C PRO A 252 13.11 -5.43 0.09
N LEU A 253 12.21 -6.41 0.24
CA LEU A 253 12.57 -7.80 0.54
C LEU A 253 13.30 -8.50 -0.61
N LEU A 254 13.00 -8.13 -1.85
CA LEU A 254 13.71 -8.65 -3.02
C LEU A 254 15.06 -7.94 -3.19
N ASP A 255 15.09 -6.62 -3.04
CA ASP A 255 16.33 -5.83 -3.11
C ASP A 255 17.36 -6.34 -2.11
N GLN A 256 16.94 -6.69 -0.89
CA GLN A 256 17.80 -7.33 0.07
C GLN A 256 18.37 -8.67 -0.41
N TRP A 257 17.55 -9.52 -1.04
CA TRP A 257 18.02 -10.79 -1.59
C TRP A 257 19.03 -10.57 -2.74
N LEU A 258 18.79 -9.58 -3.60
CA LEU A 258 19.69 -9.20 -4.69
C LEU A 258 21.05 -8.69 -4.19
N GLN A 259 21.10 -8.07 -3.01
CA GLN A 259 22.32 -7.61 -2.36
C GLN A 259 23.15 -8.73 -1.72
N GLN A 260 22.59 -9.94 -1.60
CA GLN A 260 23.24 -11.10 -0.98
C GLN A 260 23.82 -12.06 -2.03
N GLU A 261 24.52 -13.11 -1.56
CA GLU A 261 24.93 -14.24 -2.40
C GLU A 261 23.71 -14.87 -3.10
N PRO A 262 23.79 -15.21 -4.40
CA PRO A 262 24.99 -15.20 -5.25
C PRO A 262 25.16 -13.93 -6.11
N LEU A 263 24.31 -12.90 -5.97
CA LEU A 263 24.23 -11.80 -6.93
C LEU A 263 25.00 -10.54 -6.53
N HIS A 264 25.05 -10.17 -5.24
CA HIS A 264 25.77 -8.99 -4.73
C HIS A 264 25.55 -7.71 -5.55
N LEU A 265 24.31 -7.38 -5.87
CA LEU A 265 24.01 -6.19 -6.66
C LEU A 265 24.07 -4.92 -5.78
N PRO A 266 24.82 -3.87 -6.18
CA PRO A 266 24.87 -2.62 -5.44
C PRO A 266 23.61 -1.79 -5.75
N ILE A 267 22.56 -1.94 -4.95
CA ILE A 267 21.29 -1.23 -5.14
C ILE A 267 21.34 0.15 -4.45
N PRO A 268 21.43 1.27 -5.19
CA PRO A 268 21.54 2.59 -4.59
C PRO A 268 20.20 3.05 -4.01
N GLY A 269 20.19 3.47 -2.75
CA GLY A 269 18.96 3.93 -2.09
C GLY A 269 17.97 2.82 -1.74
N ALA A 270 18.45 1.58 -1.56
CA ALA A 270 17.62 0.45 -1.13
C ALA A 270 16.81 0.81 0.13
N ARG A 271 15.51 0.49 0.09
CA ARG A 271 14.56 0.74 1.18
C ARG A 271 14.76 -0.27 2.31
N ASP A 272 14.30 0.08 3.52
CA ASP A 272 14.45 -0.78 4.70
C ASP A 272 13.47 -1.97 4.64
N PRO A 273 13.96 -3.22 4.48
CA PRO A 273 13.09 -4.39 4.39
C PRO A 273 12.41 -4.72 5.72
N GLY A 274 12.85 -4.17 6.86
CA GLY A 274 12.29 -4.44 8.19
C GLY A 274 11.10 -3.58 8.58
N ARG A 275 10.63 -2.67 7.71
CA ARG A 275 9.56 -1.70 8.04
C ARG A 275 8.30 -1.81 7.20
N GLU A 276 8.42 -2.36 5.99
CA GLU A 276 7.40 -2.21 4.95
C GLU A 276 6.90 -3.58 4.47
N ALA A 277 5.60 -3.83 4.66
CA ALA A 277 4.93 -5.07 4.26
C ALA A 277 4.09 -4.83 3.01
N SER A 278 4.70 -4.91 1.83
CA SER A 278 4.10 -4.48 0.56
C SER A 278 3.67 -5.61 -0.36
N LEU A 279 4.22 -6.83 -0.21
CA LEU A 279 3.98 -7.91 -1.15
C LEU A 279 2.65 -8.62 -0.86
N PRO A 280 1.75 -8.75 -1.86
CA PRO A 280 0.48 -9.46 -1.70
C PRO A 280 0.66 -10.98 -1.60
N ASN A 281 -0.37 -11.64 -1.08
CA ASN A 281 -0.45 -13.10 -0.96
C ASN A 281 -0.84 -13.82 -2.27
N ARG A 282 -0.76 -13.12 -3.41
CA ARG A 282 -1.18 -13.60 -4.72
C ARG A 282 -0.24 -13.05 -5.78
N PHE A 283 0.20 -13.90 -6.69
CA PHE A 283 1.05 -13.51 -7.81
C PHE A 283 0.68 -14.24 -9.09
N LEU A 284 0.85 -13.55 -10.22
CA LEU A 284 0.58 -13.96 -11.59
C LEU A 284 1.88 -13.92 -12.39
N ALA A 285 2.16 -14.97 -13.15
CA ALA A 285 3.33 -15.08 -13.99
C ALA A 285 3.01 -15.67 -15.36
N VAL A 286 3.89 -15.43 -16.32
CA VAL A 286 3.95 -16.17 -17.58
C VAL A 286 5.10 -17.18 -17.52
N VAL A 287 4.80 -18.45 -17.82
CA VAL A 287 5.74 -19.57 -17.69
C VAL A 287 5.57 -20.54 -18.86
N PRO A 288 6.55 -21.42 -19.15
CA PRO A 288 6.32 -22.55 -20.03
C PRO A 288 5.20 -23.46 -19.51
N GLN A 289 4.26 -23.85 -20.37
CA GLN A 289 3.09 -24.64 -20.00
C GLN A 289 3.46 -25.98 -19.35
N ASP A 290 4.51 -26.65 -19.85
CA ASP A 290 5.00 -27.93 -19.35
C ASP A 290 5.66 -27.82 -17.97
N LYS A 291 6.25 -26.65 -17.65
CA LYS A 291 6.87 -26.37 -16.35
C LYS A 291 5.93 -25.73 -15.33
N ALA A 292 4.73 -25.31 -15.74
CA ALA A 292 3.80 -24.57 -14.88
C ALA A 292 3.45 -25.30 -13.57
N LYS A 293 3.23 -26.62 -13.62
CA LYS A 293 2.97 -27.42 -12.43
C LYS A 293 4.19 -27.47 -11.49
N GLY A 294 5.35 -27.83 -12.03
CA GLY A 294 6.58 -27.99 -11.24
C GLY A 294 6.96 -26.70 -10.53
N ILE A 295 6.95 -25.56 -11.25
CA ILE A 295 7.29 -24.29 -10.61
C ILE A 295 6.24 -23.84 -9.58
N ALA A 296 4.96 -24.15 -9.78
CA ALA A 296 3.93 -23.87 -8.79
C ALA A 296 4.15 -24.68 -7.50
N GLU A 297 4.49 -25.97 -7.63
CA GLU A 297 4.85 -26.84 -6.50
C GLU A 297 6.12 -26.35 -5.80
N ASP A 298 7.12 -25.86 -6.53
CA ASP A 298 8.33 -25.26 -5.96
C ASP A 298 8.02 -23.98 -5.16
N CYS A 299 7.13 -23.13 -5.67
CA CYS A 299 6.69 -21.91 -4.96
C CYS A 299 5.93 -22.26 -3.66
N VAL A 300 5.01 -23.23 -3.71
CA VAL A 300 4.27 -23.71 -2.53
C VAL A 300 5.20 -24.38 -1.52
N SER A 301 6.16 -25.18 -2.01
CA SER A 301 7.19 -25.82 -1.21
C SER A 301 8.07 -24.79 -0.51
N ALA A 302 8.52 -23.74 -1.22
CA ALA A 302 9.30 -22.64 -0.65
C ALA A 302 8.52 -21.88 0.43
N LEU A 303 7.23 -21.60 0.20
CA LEU A 303 6.34 -21.00 1.19
C LEU A 303 6.27 -21.84 2.48
N HIS A 304 5.97 -23.14 2.36
CA HIS A 304 5.84 -24.03 3.51
C HIS A 304 7.18 -24.24 4.24
N LYS A 305 8.29 -24.34 3.50
CA LYS A 305 9.64 -24.42 4.10
C LYS A 305 9.97 -23.15 4.89
N ALA A 306 9.68 -21.97 4.34
CA ALA A 306 9.91 -20.70 5.01
C ALA A 306 9.08 -20.57 6.30
N TRP A 307 7.79 -20.94 6.25
CA TRP A 307 6.92 -20.93 7.41
C TRP A 307 7.34 -21.95 8.47
N LYS A 308 7.70 -23.16 8.07
CA LYS A 308 8.20 -24.20 8.97
C LYS A 308 9.49 -23.78 9.66
N LYS A 309 10.44 -23.20 8.91
CA LYS A 309 11.70 -22.65 9.46
C LYS A 309 11.41 -21.58 10.51
N LEU A 310 10.57 -20.60 10.21
CA LEU A 310 10.18 -19.56 11.17
C LEU A 310 9.51 -20.15 12.42
N GLY A 311 8.71 -21.21 12.25
CA GLY A 311 8.16 -22.01 13.34
C GLY A 311 9.24 -22.62 14.24
N GLN A 312 10.26 -23.24 13.65
CA GLN A 312 11.39 -23.84 14.36
C GLN A 312 12.23 -22.79 15.08
N ASP A 313 12.52 -21.66 14.42
CA ASP A 313 13.27 -20.56 15.02
C ASP A 313 12.53 -19.97 16.23
N ALA A 314 11.20 -19.82 16.14
CA ALA A 314 10.38 -19.38 17.26
C ALA A 314 10.32 -20.41 18.40
N TYR A 315 10.30 -21.71 18.08
CA TYR A 315 10.41 -22.77 19.08
C TYR A 315 11.75 -22.70 19.82
N GLN A 316 12.87 -22.57 19.09
CA GLN A 316 14.20 -22.48 19.68
C GLN A 316 14.34 -21.25 20.58
N GLU A 317 13.87 -20.09 20.12
CA GLU A 317 13.91 -18.86 20.91
C GLU A 317 13.03 -19.00 22.16
N PHE A 318 11.84 -19.57 22.03
CA PHE A 318 10.96 -19.86 23.17
C PHE A 318 11.60 -20.83 24.18
N ALA A 319 12.22 -21.92 23.71
CA ALA A 319 12.90 -22.89 24.54
C ALA A 319 14.08 -22.27 25.30
N ARG A 320 14.84 -21.38 24.64
CA ARG A 320 15.95 -20.61 25.25
C ARG A 320 15.48 -19.75 26.42
N TYR A 321 14.36 -19.04 26.26
CA TYR A 321 13.81 -18.19 27.33
C TYR A 321 13.17 -18.97 28.47
N THR A 322 12.48 -20.07 28.17
CA THR A 322 11.76 -20.85 29.19
C THR A 322 12.64 -21.91 29.86
N ASN A 323 13.86 -22.12 29.37
CA ASN A 323 14.72 -23.25 29.71
C ASN A 323 13.95 -24.59 29.66
N THR A 324 12.99 -24.69 28.75
CA THR A 324 12.09 -25.84 28.60
C THR A 324 12.09 -26.27 27.14
N SER A 325 12.69 -27.43 26.86
CA SER A 325 12.61 -28.11 25.57
C SER A 325 12.10 -29.52 25.83
N THR A 326 10.87 -29.80 25.42
CA THR A 326 10.25 -31.12 25.56
C THR A 326 9.65 -31.55 24.23
N ASP A 327 9.68 -32.86 23.96
CA ASP A 327 9.08 -33.45 22.76
C ASP A 327 7.58 -33.08 22.65
N ASP A 328 6.91 -32.89 23.80
CA ASP A 328 5.52 -32.44 23.86
C ASP A 328 5.30 -31.05 23.26
N ILE A 329 6.18 -30.09 23.55
CA ILE A 329 6.06 -28.73 22.99
C ILE A 329 6.38 -28.77 21.49
N ALA A 330 7.41 -29.53 21.09
CA ALA A 330 7.73 -29.73 19.69
C ALA A 330 6.55 -30.33 18.90
N ALA A 331 5.82 -31.29 19.49
CA ALA A 331 4.63 -31.90 18.89
C ALA A 331 3.52 -30.88 18.59
N PHE A 332 3.36 -29.82 19.41
CA PHE A 332 2.43 -28.73 19.07
C PHE A 332 2.88 -27.96 17.83
N PHE A 333 4.18 -27.68 17.68
CA PHE A 333 4.70 -26.98 16.50
C PHE A 333 4.55 -27.84 15.24
N ASP A 334 4.92 -29.12 15.31
CA ASP A 334 4.82 -30.05 14.18
C ASP A 334 3.38 -30.23 13.70
N ARG A 335 2.41 -30.14 14.61
CA ARG A 335 0.98 -30.24 14.28
C ARG A 335 0.37 -28.91 13.81
N GLN A 336 0.64 -27.81 14.51
CA GLN A 336 -0.07 -26.54 14.29
C GLN A 336 0.55 -25.66 13.20
N ILE A 337 1.86 -25.73 12.98
CA ILE A 337 2.54 -24.89 11.99
C ILE A 337 2.18 -25.31 10.56
N PRO A 338 2.29 -26.59 10.15
CA PRO A 338 1.95 -26.99 8.79
C PRO A 338 0.46 -26.78 8.47
N ALA A 339 -0.44 -27.00 9.43
CA ALA A 339 -1.87 -26.86 9.27
C ALA A 339 -2.37 -25.40 9.17
N HIS A 340 -1.48 -24.40 9.34
CA HIS A 340 -1.92 -23.00 9.33
C HIS A 340 -2.11 -22.44 7.92
N LEU A 341 -1.17 -22.71 7.01
CA LEU A 341 -1.13 -22.10 5.70
C LEU A 341 -1.75 -23.01 4.65
N GLU A 342 -2.63 -22.43 3.86
CA GLU A 342 -3.18 -23.03 2.65
C GLU A 342 -2.58 -22.33 1.44
N ALA A 343 -2.24 -23.08 0.41
CA ALA A 343 -1.72 -22.54 -0.84
C ALA A 343 -2.43 -23.18 -2.03
N TYR A 344 -2.86 -22.34 -2.96
CA TYR A 344 -3.61 -22.71 -4.15
C TYR A 344 -2.91 -22.17 -5.37
N TRP A 345 -2.95 -22.92 -6.46
CA TRP A 345 -2.46 -22.45 -7.75
C TRP A 345 -3.34 -22.95 -8.89
N ALA A 346 -3.32 -22.22 -9.99
CA ALA A 346 -3.97 -22.59 -11.24
C ALA A 346 -3.08 -22.15 -12.40
N ALA A 347 -3.03 -22.95 -13.46
CA ALA A 347 -2.34 -22.61 -14.69
C ALA A 347 -3.31 -22.68 -15.87
N PHE A 348 -3.19 -21.74 -16.81
CA PHE A 348 -4.01 -21.69 -18.02
C PHE A 348 -3.15 -21.55 -19.28
N PRO A 349 -3.28 -22.44 -20.28
CA PRO A 349 -2.54 -22.33 -21.54
C PRO A 349 -2.85 -21.04 -22.29
N TRP A 350 -1.82 -20.35 -22.76
CA TRP A 350 -1.92 -19.17 -23.62
C TRP A 350 -1.03 -19.36 -24.86
N PRO A 351 -1.40 -20.28 -25.77
CA PRO A 351 -0.56 -20.63 -26.91
C PRO A 351 -0.41 -19.46 -27.88
N SER A 352 0.73 -19.37 -28.58
CA SER A 352 0.96 -18.32 -29.59
C SER A 352 0.09 -18.48 -30.84
N ASP A 353 -0.38 -19.70 -31.12
CA ASP A 353 -1.34 -19.97 -32.20
C ASP A 353 -2.74 -19.44 -31.86
N LEU A 354 -3.24 -18.53 -32.71
CA LEU A 354 -4.51 -17.83 -32.52
C LEU A 354 -5.71 -18.79 -32.47
N THR A 355 -5.78 -19.75 -33.40
CA THR A 355 -6.92 -20.67 -33.55
C THR A 355 -7.03 -21.60 -32.35
N ARG A 356 -5.89 -22.13 -31.90
CA ARG A 356 -5.79 -22.97 -30.72
C ARG A 356 -6.13 -22.19 -29.46
N CYS A 357 -5.62 -20.96 -29.31
CA CYS A 357 -5.94 -20.10 -28.17
C CYS A 357 -7.44 -19.85 -28.06
N GLU A 358 -8.07 -19.45 -29.17
CA GLU A 358 -9.52 -19.22 -29.24
C GLU A 358 -10.31 -20.49 -28.91
N THR A 359 -9.91 -21.64 -29.44
CA THR A 359 -10.57 -22.94 -29.19
C THR A 359 -10.52 -23.30 -27.72
N ILE A 360 -9.36 -23.22 -27.07
CA ILE A 360 -9.21 -23.51 -25.64
C ILE A 360 -10.11 -22.59 -24.81
N LEU A 361 -10.10 -21.30 -25.11
CA LEU A 361 -10.90 -20.31 -24.41
C LEU A 361 -12.42 -20.57 -24.55
N LYS A 362 -12.91 -20.95 -25.75
CA LYS A 362 -14.34 -21.26 -25.98
C LYS A 362 -14.81 -22.46 -25.15
N THR A 363 -13.93 -23.41 -24.87
CA THR A 363 -14.28 -24.58 -24.04
C THR A 363 -14.36 -24.26 -22.54
N ARG A 364 -13.82 -23.12 -22.09
CA ARG A 364 -13.67 -22.79 -20.67
C ARG A 364 -14.49 -21.57 -20.23
N LEU A 365 -14.80 -20.66 -21.14
CA LEU A 365 -15.55 -19.44 -20.84
C LEU A 365 -16.84 -19.39 -21.66
N CYS A 366 -17.96 -19.09 -20.99
CA CYS A 366 -19.22 -18.78 -21.67
C CYS A 366 -19.16 -17.35 -22.21
N GLY A 367 -19.25 -17.19 -23.53
CA GLY A 367 -19.27 -15.88 -24.19
C GLY A 367 -17.89 -15.22 -24.23
N LEU A 368 -16.99 -15.76 -25.05
CA LEU A 368 -15.70 -15.09 -25.29
C LEU A 368 -15.92 -13.68 -25.80
N PRO A 369 -15.14 -12.70 -25.32
CA PRO A 369 -15.01 -11.44 -26.02
C PRO A 369 -14.56 -11.79 -27.44
N SER A 370 -15.37 -11.42 -28.43
CA SER A 370 -14.86 -11.32 -29.80
C SER A 370 -13.60 -10.45 -29.74
N ILE A 371 -12.55 -10.75 -30.51
CA ILE A 371 -11.40 -9.83 -30.71
C ILE A 371 -11.85 -8.46 -31.27
N SER A 372 -13.16 -8.29 -31.47
CA SER A 372 -13.92 -7.12 -31.89
C SER A 372 -13.68 -6.87 -33.37
N THR A 373 -14.69 -7.31 -34.10
CA THR A 373 -15.03 -7.06 -35.50
C THR A 373 -15.52 -5.63 -35.70
N ILE A 374 -14.96 -4.63 -34.98
CA ILE A 374 -15.24 -3.24 -35.33
C ILE A 374 -14.62 -3.04 -36.69
N ASN A 375 -15.48 -2.94 -37.71
CA ASN A 375 -15.06 -2.72 -39.07
C ASN A 375 -14.70 -1.25 -39.21
N LEU A 376 -13.41 -0.99 -39.32
CA LEU A 376 -12.89 0.35 -39.58
C LEU A 376 -12.68 0.47 -41.08
N ASP A 377 -13.79 0.53 -41.83
CA ASP A 377 -13.79 0.53 -43.29
C ASP A 377 -12.70 1.46 -43.85
N GLY A 378 -11.79 0.90 -44.65
CA GLY A 378 -10.68 1.65 -45.27
C GLY A 378 -9.45 1.90 -44.39
N ILE A 379 -9.44 1.48 -43.12
CA ILE A 379 -8.27 1.57 -42.23
C ILE A 379 -7.45 0.28 -42.32
N ARG A 380 -6.16 0.41 -42.62
CA ARG A 380 -5.22 -0.70 -42.58
C ARG A 380 -5.07 -1.19 -41.13
N GLU A 381 -5.27 -2.49 -40.90
CA GLU A 381 -5.11 -3.09 -39.58
C GLU A 381 -3.91 -4.04 -39.53
N TYR A 382 -3.31 -4.18 -38.33
CA TYR A 382 -2.44 -5.31 -38.04
C TYR A 382 -3.27 -6.60 -37.97
N ARG A 383 -2.67 -7.71 -38.42
CA ARG A 383 -3.29 -9.02 -38.24
C ARG A 383 -3.34 -9.38 -36.75
N PRO A 384 -4.49 -9.77 -36.20
CA PRO A 384 -4.58 -10.20 -34.82
C PRO A 384 -3.80 -11.50 -34.61
N ASN A 385 -3.30 -11.70 -33.39
CA ASN A 385 -2.69 -12.95 -32.95
C ASN A 385 -3.15 -13.29 -31.52
N ALA A 386 -2.68 -14.40 -30.95
CA ALA A 386 -3.15 -14.90 -29.65
C ALA A 386 -2.92 -13.93 -28.47
N GLY A 387 -2.02 -12.96 -28.62
CA GLY A 387 -1.74 -11.91 -27.65
C GLY A 387 -3.00 -11.16 -27.24
N ALA A 388 -3.88 -10.93 -28.22
CA ALA A 388 -5.15 -10.23 -28.07
C ALA A 388 -6.11 -10.86 -27.04
N PHE A 389 -5.90 -12.13 -26.69
CA PHE A 389 -6.72 -12.89 -25.74
C PHE A 389 -6.18 -12.92 -24.32
N TYR A 390 -5.11 -12.17 -24.00
CA TYR A 390 -4.53 -12.14 -22.64
C TYR A 390 -5.59 -11.94 -21.54
N GLY A 391 -6.45 -10.94 -21.65
CA GLY A 391 -7.48 -10.65 -20.65
C GLY A 391 -8.46 -11.82 -20.44
N ALA A 392 -8.80 -12.55 -21.51
CA ALA A 392 -9.65 -13.73 -21.42
C ALA A 392 -8.90 -14.92 -20.76
N ALA A 393 -7.63 -15.12 -21.09
CA ALA A 393 -6.78 -16.12 -20.45
C ALA A 393 -6.61 -15.83 -18.95
N TYR A 394 -6.41 -14.56 -18.57
CA TYR A 394 -6.37 -14.14 -17.17
C TYR A 394 -7.68 -14.45 -16.45
N ARG A 395 -8.82 -14.10 -17.07
CA ARG A 395 -10.13 -14.38 -16.48
C ARG A 395 -10.35 -15.88 -16.26
N ALA A 396 -9.91 -16.71 -17.21
CA ALA A 396 -10.02 -18.16 -17.08
C ALA A 396 -9.17 -18.72 -15.93
N VAL A 397 -7.91 -18.27 -15.78
CA VAL A 397 -7.04 -18.73 -14.68
C VAL A 397 -7.54 -18.23 -13.32
N ASP A 398 -8.06 -17.00 -13.24
CA ASP A 398 -8.65 -16.43 -12.02
C ASP A 398 -9.88 -17.22 -11.56
N LEU A 399 -10.81 -17.53 -12.47
CA LEU A 399 -11.97 -18.37 -12.17
C LEU A 399 -11.57 -19.79 -11.74
N THR A 400 -10.55 -20.36 -12.39
CA THR A 400 -10.03 -21.70 -12.04
C THR A 400 -9.45 -21.72 -10.63
N LEU A 401 -8.65 -20.71 -10.28
CA LEU A 401 -8.12 -20.57 -8.91
C LEU A 401 -9.25 -20.35 -7.90
N GLY A 402 -10.25 -19.54 -8.23
CA GLY A 402 -11.44 -19.32 -7.40
C GLY A 402 -12.19 -20.63 -7.13
N GLY A 403 -12.36 -21.48 -8.14
CA GLY A 403 -12.90 -22.82 -8.00
C GLY A 403 -12.07 -23.71 -7.09
N ALA A 404 -10.74 -23.71 -7.25
CA ALA A 404 -9.82 -24.48 -6.39
C ALA A 404 -9.87 -24.03 -4.92
N LYS A 405 -10.05 -22.73 -4.65
CA LYS A 405 -10.26 -22.23 -3.28
C LYS A 405 -11.60 -22.65 -2.71
N ALA A 406 -12.64 -22.73 -3.54
CA ALA A 406 -13.99 -23.10 -3.11
C ALA A 406 -14.09 -24.58 -2.68
N THR A 407 -13.22 -25.46 -3.17
CA THR A 407 -13.20 -26.88 -2.75
C THR A 407 -12.67 -27.07 -1.32
N ARG A 408 -12.09 -26.03 -0.68
CA ARG A 408 -11.60 -26.03 0.70
C ARG A 408 -10.80 -27.29 1.05
N VAL A 409 -9.68 -27.49 0.35
CA VAL A 409 -8.78 -28.62 0.65
C VAL A 409 -7.98 -28.25 1.90
N PHE A 410 -8.47 -28.64 3.08
CA PHE A 410 -7.76 -28.46 4.35
C PHE A 410 -7.75 -29.76 5.16
N GLU A 411 -6.69 -29.96 5.95
CA GLU A 411 -6.64 -31.05 6.92
C GLU A 411 -7.39 -30.64 8.18
N SER A 412 -8.50 -31.32 8.48
CA SER A 412 -9.22 -31.13 9.74
C SER A 412 -8.49 -31.86 10.87
N GLY A 413 -8.19 -31.16 11.96
CA GLY A 413 -7.56 -31.74 13.14
C GLY A 413 -8.21 -31.25 14.43
N GLU A 414 -8.23 -32.12 15.45
CA GLU A 414 -8.70 -31.73 16.78
C GLU A 414 -7.65 -30.89 17.53
N GLU A 415 -8.11 -29.86 18.22
CA GLU A 415 -7.31 -29.00 19.10
C GLU A 415 -7.86 -29.11 20.53
N PRO A 416 -7.58 -30.17 21.29
CA PRO A 416 -8.13 -30.36 22.64
C PRO A 416 -7.54 -29.36 23.65
N GLY A 417 -8.15 -29.28 24.84
CA GLY A 417 -7.64 -28.49 25.96
C GLY A 417 -7.84 -26.97 25.86
N LEU A 418 -7.06 -26.22 26.65
CA LEU A 418 -7.15 -24.77 26.78
C LEU A 418 -6.85 -24.08 25.44
N LYS A 419 -7.67 -23.08 25.09
CA LYS A 419 -7.55 -22.34 23.84
C LYS A 419 -6.63 -21.14 23.97
N CYS A 420 -5.90 -20.87 22.89
CA CYS A 420 -4.97 -19.76 22.81
C CYS A 420 -5.69 -18.43 23.07
N SER A 421 -5.11 -17.60 23.94
CA SER A 421 -5.66 -16.30 24.30
C SER A 421 -5.68 -15.29 23.14
N LEU A 422 -4.86 -15.51 22.10
CA LEU A 422 -4.77 -14.62 20.95
C LEU A 422 -5.75 -15.02 19.85
N CYS A 423 -5.71 -16.27 19.36
CA CYS A 423 -6.59 -16.71 18.27
C CYS A 423 -7.92 -17.31 18.72
N GLY A 424 -8.04 -17.79 19.96
CA GLY A 424 -9.25 -18.48 20.45
C GLY A 424 -9.51 -19.87 19.85
N HIS A 425 -8.78 -20.29 18.83
CA HIS A 425 -9.09 -21.52 18.07
C HIS A 425 -8.21 -22.72 18.41
N ARG A 426 -6.89 -22.53 18.56
CA ARG A 426 -5.91 -23.62 18.72
C ARG A 426 -5.60 -23.92 20.19
N GLY A 427 -5.21 -25.17 20.47
CA GLY A 427 -4.69 -25.60 21.76
C GLY A 427 -3.42 -24.83 22.13
N VAL A 428 -3.31 -24.47 23.40
CA VAL A 428 -2.13 -23.80 23.98
C VAL A 428 -0.95 -24.77 24.06
N ILE A 429 0.27 -24.32 23.79
CA ILE A 429 1.47 -25.16 24.00
C ILE A 429 1.72 -25.36 25.50
N HIS A 430 2.06 -26.57 25.91
CA HIS A 430 2.47 -26.86 27.29
C HIS A 430 3.22 -28.21 27.35
N PRO A 431 4.06 -28.45 28.37
CA PRO A 431 4.59 -29.78 28.65
C PRO A 431 3.49 -30.71 29.22
N SER A 432 3.61 -32.03 29.02
CA SER A 432 2.61 -33.03 29.47
C SER A 432 2.30 -32.99 30.97
N THR A 433 3.26 -32.54 31.78
CA THR A 433 3.17 -32.53 33.24
C THR A 433 2.33 -31.39 33.82
N HIS A 434 1.75 -30.52 32.97
CA HIS A 434 1.05 -29.32 33.40
C HIS A 434 -0.32 -29.17 32.70
N GLU A 435 -1.36 -28.74 33.42
CA GLU A 435 -2.70 -28.40 32.88
C GLU A 435 -2.73 -27.09 32.05
N GLY A 436 -1.58 -26.68 31.47
CA GLY A 436 -1.43 -25.47 30.64
C GLY A 436 -1.51 -24.13 31.38
N LYS A 437 -2.59 -23.86 32.13
CA LYS A 437 -2.90 -22.53 32.70
C LYS A 437 -1.93 -22.08 33.79
N GLY A 438 -1.57 -22.98 34.71
CA GLY A 438 -0.64 -22.69 35.81
C GLY A 438 0.80 -22.46 35.34
N TRP A 439 1.22 -23.17 34.28
CA TRP A 439 2.55 -23.03 33.69
C TRP A 439 2.71 -21.68 32.99
N TRP A 440 1.75 -21.30 32.15
CA TRP A 440 1.74 -20.00 31.48
C TRP A 440 1.67 -18.81 32.44
N ARG A 441 0.95 -18.95 33.57
CA ARG A 441 0.93 -17.91 34.61
C ARG A 441 2.33 -17.63 35.15
N LYS A 442 3.13 -18.67 35.44
CA LYS A 442 4.52 -18.52 35.91
C LYS A 442 5.41 -17.83 34.87
N LEU A 443 5.25 -18.15 33.59
CA LEU A 443 5.99 -17.49 32.50
C LEU A 443 5.65 -15.99 32.40
N GLY A 444 4.36 -15.64 32.53
CA GLY A 444 3.91 -14.24 32.55
C GLY A 444 4.43 -13.47 33.76
N ASP A 445 4.43 -14.07 34.95
CA ASP A 445 4.95 -13.46 36.19
C ASP A 445 6.46 -13.20 36.11
N ALA A 446 7.22 -14.08 35.44
CA ALA A 446 8.65 -13.91 35.19
C ALA A 446 8.98 -12.87 34.10
N LYS A 447 7.97 -12.22 33.49
CA LYS A 447 8.10 -11.35 32.30
C LYS A 447 8.84 -12.02 31.12
N ALA A 448 8.87 -13.35 31.07
CA ALA A 448 9.52 -14.08 30.00
C ALA A 448 8.75 -13.88 28.67
N ILE A 449 9.48 -13.64 27.57
CA ILE A 449 8.93 -13.74 26.20
C ILE A 449 7.84 -12.70 25.88
N ARG A 450 7.81 -11.57 26.61
CA ARG A 450 6.82 -10.50 26.43
C ARG A 450 5.36 -10.98 26.55
N VAL A 451 5.08 -12.07 27.27
CA VAL A 451 3.72 -12.59 27.48
C VAL A 451 3.10 -11.96 28.74
N LYS A 452 1.82 -11.56 28.70
CA LYS A 452 1.12 -10.98 29.87
C LYS A 452 0.71 -12.07 30.87
N LYS A 453 0.53 -11.69 32.14
CA LYS A 453 -0.12 -12.52 33.16
C LYS A 453 -1.48 -12.98 32.63
N GLY A 454 -1.69 -14.30 32.58
CA GLY A 454 -2.93 -14.91 32.07
C GLY A 454 -3.02 -15.09 30.55
N GLU A 455 -2.00 -14.69 29.78
CA GLU A 455 -1.90 -15.08 28.35
C GLU A 455 -1.30 -16.48 28.20
N ALA A 456 -1.88 -17.25 27.29
CA ALA A 456 -1.40 -18.57 26.91
C ALA A 456 -1.51 -18.74 25.38
N LEU A 457 -0.42 -19.12 24.72
CA LEU A 457 -0.32 -19.06 23.26
C LEU A 457 -0.25 -20.45 22.62
N CYS A 458 -0.81 -20.57 21.41
CA CYS A 458 -0.54 -21.70 20.52
C CYS A 458 0.74 -21.44 19.71
N ALA A 459 1.28 -22.46 19.02
CA ALA A 459 2.51 -22.34 18.25
C ALA A 459 2.44 -21.23 17.19
N VAL A 460 1.34 -21.17 16.43
CA VAL A 460 1.14 -20.12 15.40
C VAL A 460 1.14 -18.71 15.99
N CYS A 461 0.47 -18.50 17.12
CA CYS A 461 0.41 -17.18 17.77
C CYS A 461 1.73 -16.82 18.46
N LEU A 462 2.49 -17.82 18.89
CA LEU A 462 3.83 -17.63 19.42
C LEU A 462 4.82 -17.24 18.30
N VAL A 463 4.75 -17.90 17.13
CA VAL A 463 5.48 -17.47 15.93
C VAL A 463 5.12 -16.04 15.57
N LYS A 464 3.84 -15.67 15.63
CA LYS A 464 3.42 -14.29 15.39
C LYS A 464 4.00 -13.30 16.41
N ARG A 465 4.20 -13.72 17.67
CA ARG A 465 4.77 -12.89 18.74
C ARG A 465 6.28 -12.68 18.59
N LEU A 466 7.01 -13.76 18.30
CA LEU A 466 8.48 -13.79 18.26
C LEU A 466 9.05 -13.53 16.86
N GLY A 467 8.29 -13.90 15.83
CA GLY A 467 8.69 -13.85 14.43
C GLY A 467 9.25 -12.49 14.00
N PRO A 468 8.69 -11.34 14.41
CA PRO A 468 9.27 -10.08 14.00
C PRO A 468 10.65 -9.81 14.59
N GLU A 469 10.93 -10.20 15.84
CA GLU A 469 12.27 -10.06 16.42
C GLU A 469 13.27 -10.99 15.72
N ILE A 470 12.85 -12.23 15.44
CA ILE A 470 13.64 -13.21 14.69
C ILE A 470 13.96 -12.69 13.29
N LEU A 471 12.94 -12.24 12.56
CA LEU A 471 13.10 -11.73 11.19
C LEU A 471 13.89 -10.42 11.20
N THR A 472 13.58 -9.46 12.06
CA THR A 472 14.32 -8.18 12.07
C THR A 472 15.79 -8.35 12.46
N SER A 473 16.11 -9.33 13.31
CA SER A 473 17.48 -9.79 13.56
C SER A 473 18.12 -10.39 12.30
N GLU A 474 17.44 -11.30 11.60
CA GLU A 474 17.88 -11.85 10.30
C GLU A 474 18.11 -10.74 9.26
N LEU A 475 17.33 -9.65 9.33
CA LEU A 475 17.41 -8.51 8.43
C LEU A 475 18.43 -7.43 8.90
N ASN A 476 19.04 -7.56 10.08
CA ASN A 476 19.89 -6.55 10.73
C ASN A 476 19.21 -5.17 10.88
N LYS A 477 17.95 -5.13 11.29
CA LYS A 477 17.16 -3.89 11.45
C LYS A 477 16.45 -3.87 12.80
N ALA A 478 16.32 -2.69 13.42
CA ALA A 478 15.52 -2.53 14.62
C ALA A 478 14.15 -1.92 14.26
N HIS A 479 13.07 -2.51 14.76
CA HIS A 479 11.72 -1.98 14.61
C HIS A 479 11.01 -1.92 15.97
N GLY A 480 10.30 -0.81 16.21
CA GLY A 480 9.52 -0.60 17.42
C GLY A 480 8.08 -0.27 17.07
N VAL A 481 7.16 -0.74 17.91
CA VAL A 481 5.71 -0.66 17.68
C VAL A 481 5.04 0.00 18.88
N PRO A 482 4.18 1.02 18.70
CA PRO A 482 3.58 1.74 19.82
C PRO A 482 2.47 0.98 20.51
N SER A 483 2.34 1.24 21.81
CA SER A 483 1.10 0.95 22.52
C SER A 483 -0.03 1.86 22.03
N THR A 484 -1.28 1.45 22.26
CA THR A 484 -2.45 2.31 22.03
C THR A 484 -2.41 3.55 22.92
N SER A 485 -1.79 3.44 24.10
CA SER A 485 -1.57 4.55 25.03
C SER A 485 -0.61 5.60 24.44
N GLU A 486 0.48 5.17 23.79
CA GLU A 486 1.42 6.10 23.13
C GLU A 486 0.72 6.93 22.05
N ILE A 487 -0.10 6.31 21.19
CA ILE A 487 -0.82 7.05 20.13
C ILE A 487 -1.81 8.06 20.74
N ALA A 488 -2.48 7.70 21.83
CA ALA A 488 -3.41 8.59 22.52
C ALA A 488 -2.68 9.73 23.27
N ALA A 489 -1.46 9.49 23.76
CA ALA A 489 -0.61 10.49 24.42
C ALA A 489 0.15 11.39 23.45
N ALA A 490 0.31 10.97 22.20
CA ALA A 490 1.14 11.66 21.21
C ALA A 490 0.82 13.16 21.05
N PRO A 491 -0.46 13.61 21.04
CA PRO A 491 -0.79 15.03 21.01
C PRO A 491 -0.20 15.83 22.19
N PHE A 492 -0.29 15.27 23.40
CA PHE A 492 0.27 15.88 24.61
C PHE A 492 1.79 15.94 24.52
N LYS A 493 2.45 14.82 24.19
CA LYS A 493 3.92 14.77 24.05
C LYS A 493 4.42 15.77 23.00
N PHE A 494 3.74 15.86 21.86
CA PHE A 494 4.09 16.80 20.79
C PHE A 494 3.92 18.27 21.23
N ALA A 495 2.88 18.60 22.01
CA ALA A 495 2.68 19.94 22.56
C ALA A 495 3.75 20.31 23.61
N VAL A 496 4.13 19.36 24.47
CA VAL A 496 5.20 19.51 25.46
C VAL A 496 6.56 19.79 24.80
N LEU A 497 6.82 19.17 23.65
CA LEU A 497 8.07 19.30 22.89
C LEU A 497 8.17 20.60 22.07
N GLN A 498 7.19 21.49 22.10
CA GLN A 498 7.29 22.81 21.45
C GLN A 498 8.26 23.73 22.22
N SER A 499 9.10 24.48 21.51
CA SER A 499 10.19 25.29 22.09
C SER A 499 9.79 26.15 23.30
N GLY A 500 8.71 26.93 23.20
CA GLY A 500 8.27 27.81 24.30
C GLY A 500 7.74 27.05 25.52
N THR A 501 7.23 25.85 25.30
CA THR A 501 6.67 24.97 26.34
C THR A 501 7.76 24.16 27.04
N PHE A 502 8.65 23.56 26.26
CA PHE A 502 9.66 22.62 26.75
C PHE A 502 10.54 23.26 27.82
N SER A 503 11.01 24.49 27.59
CA SER A 503 11.88 25.19 28.54
C SER A 503 11.22 25.41 29.91
N ARG A 504 9.88 25.58 29.96
CA ARG A 504 9.12 25.75 31.21
C ARG A 504 8.87 24.42 31.92
N LEU A 505 8.65 23.35 31.15
CA LEU A 505 8.35 22.01 31.68
C LEU A 505 9.60 21.16 31.94
N LYS A 506 10.78 21.62 31.53
CA LYS A 506 12.05 20.88 31.62
C LYS A 506 12.31 20.20 32.96
N PRO A 507 12.08 20.83 34.14
CA PRO A 507 12.27 20.16 35.43
C PRO A 507 11.36 18.94 35.63
N ALA A 508 10.08 19.05 35.26
CA ALA A 508 9.12 17.95 35.37
C ALA A 508 9.40 16.84 34.34
N ILE A 509 9.85 17.22 33.13
CA ILE A 509 10.32 16.28 32.10
C ILE A 509 11.53 15.50 32.62
N GLN A 510 12.50 16.18 33.23
CA GLN A 510 13.70 15.55 33.77
C GLN A 510 13.36 14.50 34.82
N ALA A 511 12.48 14.84 35.77
CA ALA A 511 12.04 13.91 36.80
C ALA A 511 11.38 12.65 36.22
N LEU A 512 10.59 12.82 35.14
CA LEU A 512 9.99 11.69 34.42
C LEU A 512 11.03 10.85 33.67
N VAL A 513 12.01 11.48 33.01
CA VAL A 513 13.09 10.79 32.30
C VAL A 513 13.98 10.00 33.27
N ASP A 514 14.34 10.57 34.41
CA ASP A 514 15.19 9.91 35.40
C ASP A 514 14.50 8.69 36.01
N THR A 515 13.20 8.81 36.33
CA THR A 515 12.39 7.69 36.82
C THR A 515 12.21 6.61 35.74
N ALA A 516 12.03 6.99 34.48
CA ALA A 516 11.94 6.04 33.36
C ALA A 516 13.26 5.28 33.11
N LYS A 517 14.41 5.97 33.20
CA LYS A 517 15.74 5.35 33.11
C LYS A 517 15.96 4.32 34.21
N ALA A 518 15.58 4.67 35.44
CA ALA A 518 15.71 3.77 36.59
C ALA A 518 14.84 2.51 36.46
N ASP A 519 13.68 2.62 35.81
CA ASP A 519 12.72 1.52 35.61
C ASP A 519 12.97 0.72 34.31
N GLY A 520 13.95 1.11 33.49
CA GLY A 520 14.22 0.51 32.19
C GLY A 520 13.12 0.75 31.14
N ASN A 521 12.28 1.77 31.35
CA ASN A 521 11.13 2.11 30.51
C ASN A 521 11.47 3.18 29.45
N LEU A 522 12.61 3.00 28.78
CA LEU A 522 13.06 3.83 27.67
C LEU A 522 13.09 2.99 26.40
N ASP A 523 12.13 3.23 25.52
CA ASP A 523 12.06 2.50 24.25
C ASP A 523 13.18 2.94 23.30
N ALA A 524 13.58 2.04 22.41
CA ALA A 524 14.54 2.35 21.36
C ALA A 524 13.95 3.26 20.25
N TRP A 525 12.66 3.60 20.31
CA TRP A 525 11.92 4.20 19.19
C TRP A 525 10.80 5.17 19.67
N THR A 526 10.27 6.00 18.77
CA THR A 526 9.08 6.86 18.99
C THR A 526 8.45 7.26 17.64
N LEU A 527 7.28 7.91 17.66
CA LEU A 527 6.59 8.40 16.46
C LEU A 527 7.43 9.44 15.69
N SER A 528 7.38 9.38 14.35
CA SER A 528 8.18 10.25 13.47
C SER A 528 8.00 11.74 13.80
N LYS A 529 6.76 12.22 13.85
CA LYS A 529 6.44 13.62 14.14
C LYS A 529 6.85 14.06 15.55
N VAL A 530 6.78 13.16 16.54
CA VAL A 530 7.25 13.41 17.90
C VAL A 530 8.79 13.53 17.91
N TRP A 531 9.49 12.63 17.22
CA TRP A 531 10.94 12.70 17.05
C TRP A 531 11.41 13.94 16.28
N GLN A 532 10.66 14.37 15.25
CA GLN A 532 10.95 15.60 14.53
C GLN A 532 10.85 16.82 15.46
N ALA A 533 9.86 16.86 16.35
CA ALA A 533 9.72 17.95 17.32
C ALA A 533 10.94 18.13 18.21
N THR A 534 11.62 17.02 18.61
CA THR A 534 12.85 17.12 19.41
C THR A 534 13.98 17.82 18.66
N LYS A 535 13.99 17.76 17.32
CA LYS A 535 15.03 18.39 16.49
C LYS A 535 14.84 19.91 16.37
N TRP A 536 13.62 20.41 16.61
CA TRP A 536 13.33 21.85 16.60
C TRP A 536 13.79 22.56 17.88
N LEU A 537 14.17 21.80 18.91
CA LEU A 537 14.69 22.33 20.16
C LEU A 537 16.19 22.68 20.06
N PRO A 538 16.66 23.62 20.92
CA PRO A 538 18.08 23.95 21.05
C PRO A 538 18.91 22.70 21.35
N GLU A 539 20.16 22.68 20.86
CA GLU A 539 21.05 21.51 20.99
C GLU A 539 21.24 21.04 22.44
N SER A 540 21.27 21.98 23.39
CA SER A 540 21.36 21.72 24.85
C SER A 540 20.18 20.93 25.42
N ASP A 541 19.03 20.95 24.75
CA ASP A 541 17.79 20.33 25.20
C ASP A 541 17.45 19.04 24.44
N ARG A 542 18.11 18.79 23.31
CA ARG A 542 17.80 17.66 22.41
C ARG A 542 17.91 16.30 23.10
N GLY A 543 18.92 16.07 23.93
CA GLY A 543 19.09 14.80 24.63
C GLY A 543 17.90 14.47 25.55
N HIS A 544 17.51 15.42 26.41
CA HIS A 544 16.37 15.28 27.30
C HIS A 544 15.05 15.13 26.55
N ALA A 545 14.88 15.88 25.46
CA ALA A 545 13.71 15.79 24.60
C ALA A 545 13.60 14.43 23.89
N GLN A 546 14.72 13.89 23.41
CA GLN A 546 14.79 12.56 22.78
C GLN A 546 14.48 11.46 23.78
N ASP A 547 14.99 11.55 25.00
CA ASP A 547 14.68 10.60 26.07
C ASP A 547 13.19 10.66 26.44
N PHE A 548 12.62 11.86 26.63
CA PHE A 548 11.18 12.01 26.87
C PHE A 548 10.32 11.47 25.73
N ALA A 549 10.71 11.72 24.48
CA ALA A 549 9.99 11.23 23.31
C ALA A 549 9.91 9.70 23.26
N ARG A 550 10.92 9.00 23.80
CA ARG A 550 11.03 7.54 23.86
C ARG A 550 10.29 6.88 25.03
N ILE A 551 9.70 7.65 25.92
CA ILE A 551 8.87 7.11 27.01
C ILE A 551 7.49 6.76 26.47
N ASP A 552 7.03 5.51 26.60
CA ASP A 552 5.68 5.11 26.18
C ASP A 552 4.59 5.84 26.99
N GLY A 553 3.53 6.25 26.31
CA GLY A 553 2.41 6.96 26.90
C GLY A 553 1.68 6.21 28.04
N GLU A 554 1.84 4.89 28.20
CA GLU A 554 1.23 4.11 29.28
C GLU A 554 1.45 4.73 30.68
N CYS A 555 2.56 5.45 30.87
CA CYS A 555 2.89 6.14 32.12
C CYS A 555 1.87 7.22 32.56
N PHE A 556 1.09 7.79 31.64
CA PHE A 556 0.11 8.84 31.95
C PHE A 556 -1.21 8.34 32.56
N TRP A 557 -1.50 7.02 32.54
CA TRP A 557 -2.82 6.47 32.92
C TRP A 557 -2.79 5.49 34.10
N VAL A 558 -1.77 5.57 34.94
CA VAL A 558 -1.64 4.75 36.15
C VAL A 558 -2.47 5.36 37.30
N SER A 559 -3.39 4.56 37.86
CA SER A 559 -4.25 4.91 39.00
C SER A 559 -3.47 4.94 40.33
N THR A 560 -3.93 5.72 41.30
CA THR A 560 -3.49 5.69 42.72
C THR A 560 -4.46 4.92 43.62
N GLU A 561 -5.45 4.22 43.05
CA GLU A 561 -6.41 3.40 43.82
C GLU A 561 -5.75 2.18 44.49
N PRO A 562 -6.36 1.59 45.54
CA PRO A 562 -5.68 0.69 46.46
C PRO A 562 -5.21 -0.61 45.79
N GLU A 563 -4.21 -1.25 46.41
CA GLU A 563 -3.41 -2.39 45.94
C GLU A 563 -4.12 -3.58 45.27
N HIS A 564 -5.43 -3.71 45.41
CA HIS A 564 -6.22 -4.82 44.85
C HIS A 564 -6.58 -4.66 43.37
N GLU A 565 -6.49 -3.45 42.79
CA GLU A 565 -6.60 -3.23 41.34
C GLU A 565 -5.22 -3.06 40.64
N LEU A 566 -4.12 -3.10 41.41
CA LEU A 566 -2.75 -2.83 40.93
C LEU A 566 -2.08 -3.99 40.18
N GLU A 567 -2.76 -5.13 39.98
CA GLU A 567 -2.15 -6.33 39.38
C GLU A 567 -1.75 -6.19 37.88
N GLU A 568 -2.13 -5.10 37.20
CA GLU A 568 -1.86 -4.87 35.77
C GLU A 568 -0.79 -3.79 35.47
N ILE A 569 -0.09 -3.26 36.46
CA ILE A 569 0.79 -2.08 36.28
C ILE A 569 2.16 -2.46 35.69
N ARG A 570 2.52 -1.84 34.56
CA ARG A 570 3.85 -1.93 33.92
C ARG A 570 4.85 -0.84 34.34
N VAL A 571 4.38 0.20 35.03
CA VAL A 571 5.12 1.44 35.28
C VAL A 571 5.28 1.65 36.78
N ALA A 572 6.50 1.91 37.26
CA ALA A 572 6.75 2.15 38.68
C ALA A 572 5.89 3.32 39.25
N PRO A 573 5.42 3.23 40.51
CA PRO A 573 4.61 4.27 41.15
C PRO A 573 5.23 5.68 41.09
N GLU A 574 6.57 5.77 41.22
CA GLU A 574 7.31 7.03 41.14
C GLU A 574 7.28 7.64 39.73
N MET A 575 7.39 6.81 38.69
CA MET A 575 7.27 7.26 37.30
C MET A 575 5.86 7.79 37.01
N ALA A 576 4.82 7.11 37.51
CA ALA A 576 3.43 7.57 37.42
C ALA A 576 3.21 8.91 38.14
N LYS A 577 3.85 9.11 39.30
CA LYS A 577 3.80 10.36 40.05
C LYS A 577 4.47 11.50 39.28
N ALA A 578 5.64 11.26 38.70
CA ALA A 578 6.34 12.22 37.85
C ALA A 578 5.51 12.59 36.60
N ALA A 579 4.88 11.60 35.94
CA ALA A 579 4.01 11.83 34.80
C ALA A 579 2.80 12.71 35.15
N ARG A 580 2.14 12.47 36.29
CA ARG A 580 1.03 13.32 36.76
C ARG A 580 1.47 14.74 37.09
N ALA A 581 2.66 14.92 37.67
CA ALA A 581 3.22 16.24 37.93
C ALA A 581 3.42 17.00 36.60
N LEU A 582 4.01 16.36 35.59
CA LEU A 582 4.17 16.95 34.26
C LEU A 582 2.83 17.36 33.64
N VAL A 583 1.80 16.51 33.73
CA VAL A 583 0.46 16.84 33.19
C VAL A 583 -0.13 18.08 33.88
N ARG A 584 -0.05 18.17 35.22
CA ARG A 584 -0.54 19.34 35.97
C ARG A 584 0.19 20.63 35.59
N GLU A 585 1.52 20.58 35.49
CA GLU A 585 2.31 21.74 35.07
C GLU A 585 1.99 22.17 33.63
N ALA A 586 1.72 21.20 32.74
CA ALA A 586 1.32 21.48 31.37
C ALA A 586 -0.08 22.12 31.28
N GLU A 587 -1.02 21.73 32.14
CA GLU A 587 -2.36 22.35 32.21
C GLU A 587 -2.28 23.84 32.56
N HIS A 588 -1.33 24.26 33.40
CA HIS A 588 -1.08 25.68 33.70
C HIS A 588 -0.61 26.49 32.48
N LEU A 589 -0.17 25.82 31.41
CA LEU A 589 0.24 26.41 30.14
C LEU A 589 -0.85 26.29 29.05
N ASP A 590 -2.10 25.98 29.40
CA ASP A 590 -3.24 25.71 28.49
C ASP A 590 -2.97 24.55 27.52
N ILE A 591 -2.11 23.60 27.92
CA ILE A 591 -1.88 22.37 27.16
C ILE A 591 -2.91 21.33 27.57
N ALA A 592 -3.63 20.80 26.59
CA ALA A 592 -4.60 19.75 26.83
C ALA A 592 -3.91 18.50 27.41
N PRO A 593 -4.48 17.85 28.44
CA PRO A 593 -3.93 16.61 28.99
C PRO A 593 -3.98 15.48 27.93
N PRO A 594 -3.22 14.38 28.14
CA PRO A 594 -3.23 13.21 27.26
C PRO A 594 -4.65 12.71 26.92
N PHE A 595 -4.91 12.42 25.65
CA PHE A 595 -6.23 11.95 25.22
C PHE A 595 -6.46 10.50 25.66
N GLN A 596 -7.70 10.16 25.99
CA GLN A 596 -8.05 8.79 26.36
C GLN A 596 -8.45 7.93 25.16
N TYR A 597 -8.69 8.56 24.02
CA TYR A 597 -9.17 7.94 22.79
C TYR A 597 -8.17 8.14 21.66
N LEU A 598 -8.15 7.16 20.76
CA LEU A 598 -7.41 7.15 19.51
C LEU A 598 -8.31 6.61 18.40
N ALA A 599 -7.86 6.72 17.16
CA ALA A 599 -8.56 6.17 16.01
C ALA A 599 -7.76 5.03 15.37
N LEU A 600 -8.46 4.01 14.90
CA LEU A 600 -7.98 3.01 13.95
C LEU A 600 -8.54 3.38 12.59
N LEU A 601 -7.65 3.75 11.68
CA LEU A 601 -7.95 4.04 10.28
C LEU A 601 -7.72 2.79 9.45
N ARG A 602 -8.75 2.34 8.72
CA ARG A 602 -8.68 1.24 7.76
C ARG A 602 -9.17 1.73 6.41
N MET A 603 -8.45 1.45 5.33
CA MET A 603 -8.85 1.83 3.96
C MET A 603 -8.52 0.68 3.00
N ASP A 604 -9.33 0.49 1.97
CA ASP A 604 -9.18 -0.59 0.98
C ASP A 604 -9.79 -0.14 -0.37
N GLY A 605 -9.09 -0.44 -1.46
CA GLY A 605 -9.39 0.04 -2.80
C GLY A 605 -10.69 -0.52 -3.36
N ASP A 606 -11.51 0.34 -3.94
CA ASP A 606 -12.82 -0.08 -4.41
C ASP A 606 -12.76 -0.86 -5.73
N ASP A 607 -13.29 -2.08 -5.68
CA ASP A 607 -13.42 -2.99 -6.83
C ASP A 607 -12.08 -3.43 -7.45
N MET A 608 -11.00 -3.57 -6.68
CA MET A 608 -9.68 -3.97 -7.23
C MET A 608 -9.70 -5.25 -8.06
N GLY A 609 -10.54 -6.23 -7.72
CA GLY A 609 -10.75 -7.42 -8.54
C GLY A 609 -11.33 -7.11 -9.94
N LYS A 610 -12.22 -6.12 -10.05
CA LYS A 610 -12.78 -5.66 -11.34
C LYS A 610 -11.77 -4.81 -12.12
N TRP A 611 -10.87 -4.10 -11.43
CA TRP A 611 -9.74 -3.41 -12.08
C TRP A 611 -8.78 -4.43 -12.71
N LEU A 612 -8.38 -5.46 -11.96
CA LEU A 612 -7.52 -6.53 -12.48
C LEU A 612 -8.22 -7.36 -13.57
N GLY A 613 -9.55 -7.53 -13.49
CA GLY A 613 -10.37 -8.20 -14.50
C GLY A 613 -10.61 -7.39 -15.78
N GLY A 614 -10.39 -6.08 -15.75
CA GLY A 614 -10.63 -5.17 -16.88
C GLY A 614 -12.05 -4.58 -16.96
N ASP A 615 -12.96 -4.92 -16.05
CA ASP A 615 -14.34 -4.37 -16.07
C ASP A 615 -14.36 -2.85 -15.77
N ARG A 616 -13.30 -2.36 -15.10
CA ARG A 616 -13.09 -0.93 -14.79
C ARG A 616 -12.16 -0.23 -15.78
N SER A 617 -11.79 -0.87 -16.88
CA SER A 617 -10.92 -0.30 -17.92
C SER A 617 -11.42 1.05 -18.45
N VAL A 618 -10.48 1.86 -18.94
CA VAL A 618 -10.77 3.13 -19.60
C VAL A 618 -11.41 2.92 -20.97
N LEU A 619 -12.02 3.97 -21.52
CA LEU A 619 -12.44 3.93 -22.91
C LEU A 619 -11.22 3.92 -23.81
N LEU A 620 -11.30 3.23 -24.94
CA LEU A 620 -10.20 3.13 -25.90
C LEU A 620 -9.73 4.51 -26.41
N ASP A 621 -10.64 5.45 -26.66
CA ASP A 621 -10.28 6.83 -27.05
C ASP A 621 -9.36 7.50 -26.01
N GLN A 622 -9.58 7.20 -24.73
CA GLN A 622 -8.82 7.80 -23.63
C GLN A 622 -7.39 7.25 -23.52
N THR A 623 -7.04 6.21 -24.26
CA THR A 623 -5.67 5.66 -24.31
C THR A 623 -4.87 6.21 -25.48
N LEU A 624 -5.52 6.85 -26.45
CA LEU A 624 -4.88 7.30 -27.68
C LEU A 624 -4.18 8.64 -27.46
N HIS A 625 -3.07 8.82 -28.19
CA HIS A 625 -2.48 10.13 -28.34
C HIS A 625 -3.50 11.09 -28.98
N PRO A 626 -3.60 12.37 -28.54
CA PRO A 626 -4.60 13.31 -29.06
C PRO A 626 -4.67 13.38 -30.59
N ASP A 627 -3.53 13.43 -31.27
CA ASP A 627 -3.48 13.52 -32.74
C ASP A 627 -4.04 12.26 -33.44
N ILE A 628 -3.92 11.10 -32.79
CA ILE A 628 -4.49 9.84 -33.28
C ILE A 628 -6.00 9.80 -33.04
N GLY A 629 -6.45 10.32 -31.90
CA GLY A 629 -7.87 10.52 -31.63
C GLY A 629 -8.51 11.46 -32.66
N ASP A 630 -7.87 12.59 -32.96
CA ASP A 630 -8.36 13.57 -33.94
C ASP A 630 -8.38 13.00 -35.37
N TRP A 631 -7.34 12.25 -35.75
CA TRP A 631 -7.31 11.51 -37.01
C TRP A 631 -8.49 10.53 -37.14
N LEU A 632 -8.77 9.74 -36.09
CA LEU A 632 -9.92 8.83 -36.10
C LEU A 632 -11.27 9.57 -36.16
N ARG A 633 -11.42 10.70 -35.46
CA ARG A 633 -12.64 11.53 -35.54
C ARG A 633 -12.87 12.14 -36.92
N GLY A 634 -11.81 12.34 -37.70
CA GLY A 634 -11.92 12.75 -39.10
C GLY A 634 -12.40 11.63 -40.04
N LEU A 635 -12.25 10.36 -39.63
CA LEU A 635 -12.61 9.19 -40.45
C LEU A 635 -13.93 8.53 -40.04
N LEU A 636 -14.26 8.56 -38.75
CA LEU A 636 -15.38 7.84 -38.17
C LEU A 636 -16.49 8.79 -37.69
N PRO A 637 -17.77 8.41 -37.83
CA PRO A 637 -18.86 9.21 -37.30
C PRO A 637 -18.84 9.26 -35.76
N THR A 638 -19.47 10.28 -35.18
CA THR A 638 -19.45 10.54 -33.73
C THR A 638 -20.15 9.46 -32.89
N ASP A 639 -21.07 8.70 -33.49
CA ASP A 639 -21.81 7.60 -32.88
C ASP A 639 -21.17 6.22 -33.13
N HIS A 640 -20.00 6.18 -33.78
CA HIS A 640 -19.31 4.95 -34.09
C HIS A 640 -19.00 4.11 -32.81
N PRO A 641 -19.21 2.77 -32.82
CA PRO A 641 -19.06 1.93 -31.62
C PRO A 641 -17.68 1.98 -30.94
N LEU A 642 -16.63 2.37 -31.67
CA LEU A 642 -15.28 2.53 -31.13
C LEU A 642 -15.24 3.51 -29.94
N TRP A 643 -16.05 4.57 -29.96
CA TRP A 643 -16.06 5.61 -28.92
C TRP A 643 -16.62 5.12 -27.58
N GLN A 644 -17.36 4.01 -27.60
CA GLN A 644 -17.89 3.34 -26.40
C GLN A 644 -17.12 2.05 -26.07
N LYS A 645 -16.13 1.68 -26.89
CA LYS A 645 -15.32 0.48 -26.66
C LYS A 645 -14.43 0.68 -25.44
N GLN A 646 -14.52 -0.24 -24.48
CA GLN A 646 -13.57 -0.31 -23.39
C GLN A 646 -12.23 -0.87 -23.87
N ARG A 647 -11.14 -0.33 -23.32
CA ARG A 647 -9.80 -0.86 -23.51
C ARG A 647 -9.75 -2.30 -22.97
N ARG A 648 -9.16 -3.20 -23.76
CA ARG A 648 -8.91 -4.57 -23.30
C ARG A 648 -7.94 -4.56 -22.11
N MET A 649 -8.07 -5.60 -21.30
CA MET A 649 -7.15 -5.84 -20.21
C MET A 649 -5.83 -6.37 -20.78
N THR A 650 -4.71 -5.68 -20.53
CA THR A 650 -3.36 -6.02 -21.06
C THR A 650 -2.30 -6.24 -19.96
N PRO A 651 -1.24 -7.02 -20.18
CA PRO A 651 -0.18 -7.21 -19.19
C PRO A 651 0.42 -5.89 -18.66
N ALA A 652 0.48 -4.86 -19.51
CA ALA A 652 0.87 -3.52 -19.10
C ALA A 652 -0.11 -2.84 -18.12
N THR A 653 -1.43 -3.06 -18.23
CA THR A 653 -2.39 -2.56 -17.23
C THR A 653 -2.19 -3.22 -15.87
N HIS A 654 -1.91 -4.54 -15.82
CA HIS A 654 -1.54 -5.20 -14.57
C HIS A 654 -0.23 -4.64 -13.99
N ALA A 655 0.74 -4.33 -14.84
CA ALA A 655 1.97 -3.66 -14.43
C ALA A 655 1.68 -2.29 -13.82
N ALA A 656 0.82 -1.49 -14.46
CA ALA A 656 0.42 -0.18 -13.99
C ALA A 656 -0.32 -0.23 -12.65
N ILE A 657 -1.30 -1.13 -12.49
CA ILE A 657 -1.98 -1.36 -11.20
C ILE A 657 -0.96 -1.72 -10.13
N SER A 658 -0.05 -2.65 -10.44
CA SER A 658 0.93 -3.07 -9.45
C SER A 658 1.97 -1.99 -9.12
N ARG A 659 2.37 -1.15 -10.07
CA ARG A 659 3.20 0.02 -9.79
C ARG A 659 2.49 0.98 -8.85
N ALA A 660 1.22 1.27 -9.10
CA ALA A 660 0.41 2.12 -8.24
C ALA A 660 0.28 1.55 -6.82
N CYS A 661 0.02 0.24 -6.69
CA CYS A 661 0.05 -0.49 -5.42
C CYS A 661 1.39 -0.32 -4.69
N ASN A 662 2.52 -0.58 -5.37
CA ASN A 662 3.84 -0.50 -4.75
C ASN A 662 4.17 0.92 -4.31
N ALA A 663 3.92 1.90 -5.17
CA ALA A 663 4.09 3.31 -4.89
C ALA A 663 3.26 3.73 -3.66
N PHE A 664 1.98 3.37 -3.65
CA PHE A 664 1.06 3.70 -2.58
C PHE A 664 1.53 3.14 -1.23
N ALA A 665 1.84 1.83 -1.21
CA ALA A 665 2.26 1.11 -0.01
C ALA A 665 3.64 1.52 0.52
N LEU A 666 4.62 1.71 -0.38
CA LEU A 666 6.03 1.89 0.01
C LEU A 666 6.46 3.36 0.09
N THR A 667 5.79 4.28 -0.60
CA THR A 667 6.21 5.68 -0.68
C THR A 667 5.16 6.62 -0.09
N VAL A 668 3.90 6.47 -0.51
CA VAL A 668 2.88 7.50 -0.35
C VAL A 668 2.32 7.49 1.06
N VAL A 669 1.76 6.37 1.48
CA VAL A 669 1.20 6.20 2.81
C VAL A 669 2.28 6.38 3.88
N PRO A 670 3.50 5.80 3.76
CA PRO A 670 4.56 6.06 4.73
C PRO A 670 4.94 7.54 4.82
N THR A 671 4.96 8.28 3.71
CA THR A 671 5.28 9.73 3.72
C THR A 671 4.18 10.52 4.43
N LEU A 672 2.91 10.29 4.10
CA LEU A 672 1.79 10.99 4.74
C LEU A 672 1.70 10.68 6.23
N VAL A 673 1.88 9.41 6.63
CA VAL A 673 1.83 9.00 8.04
C VAL A 673 2.97 9.62 8.86
N ARG A 674 4.17 9.77 8.29
CA ARG A 674 5.34 10.36 8.99
C ARG A 674 5.12 11.82 9.42
N GLU A 675 4.26 12.54 8.71
CA GLU A 675 3.89 13.94 8.96
C GLU A 675 2.71 14.09 9.95
N LYS A 676 2.17 12.97 10.45
CA LYS A 676 1.07 12.94 11.43
C LYS A 676 1.50 12.24 12.74
N LEU A 677 0.74 12.47 13.80
CA LEU A 677 0.82 11.74 15.07
C LEU A 677 0.13 10.39 14.90
N ALA A 678 0.75 9.54 14.08
CA ALA A 678 0.18 8.31 13.58
C ALA A 678 1.27 7.24 13.45
N TYR A 679 0.84 5.98 13.42
CA TYR A 679 1.70 4.83 13.19
C TYR A 679 1.05 3.91 12.16
N LEU A 680 1.80 3.62 11.10
CA LEU A 680 1.38 2.72 10.04
C LEU A 680 1.57 1.28 10.50
N ILE A 681 0.48 0.54 10.69
CA ILE A 681 0.53 -0.88 10.99
C ILE A 681 0.82 -1.66 9.71
N TYR A 682 0.12 -1.32 8.63
CA TYR A 682 0.23 -2.01 7.35
C TYR A 682 -0.17 -1.07 6.22
N ALA A 683 0.62 -1.10 5.15
CA ALA A 683 0.18 -0.66 3.83
C ALA A 683 0.68 -1.69 2.83
N GLY A 684 -0.23 -2.36 2.12
CA GLY A 684 0.15 -3.34 1.12
C GLY A 684 -0.87 -3.42 0.01
N GLY A 685 -0.41 -3.32 -1.22
CA GLY A 685 -1.30 -3.12 -2.35
C GLY A 685 -2.00 -1.76 -2.25
N ASP A 686 -3.32 -1.83 -2.16
CA ASP A 686 -4.27 -0.73 -2.00
C ASP A 686 -4.81 -0.58 -0.56
N ASP A 687 -4.48 -1.51 0.33
CA ASP A 687 -4.97 -1.55 1.70
C ASP A 687 -4.11 -0.72 2.65
N VAL A 688 -4.75 -0.04 3.61
CA VAL A 688 -4.09 0.72 4.69
C VAL A 688 -4.71 0.37 6.03
N LEU A 689 -3.85 0.19 7.04
CA LEU A 689 -4.23 0.11 8.45
C LEU A 689 -3.26 0.96 9.29
N ALA A 690 -3.79 1.96 10.00
CA ALA A 690 -2.98 2.87 10.82
C ALA A 690 -3.67 3.20 12.16
N LEU A 691 -2.87 3.35 13.21
CA LEU A 691 -3.31 3.98 14.45
C LEU A 691 -3.02 5.48 14.36
N VAL A 692 -4.01 6.29 14.70
CA VAL A 692 -3.95 7.74 14.50
C VAL A 692 -4.46 8.45 15.74
N SER A 693 -3.76 9.50 16.17
CA SER A 693 -4.29 10.39 17.21
C SER A 693 -5.53 11.12 16.70
N LEU A 694 -6.44 11.50 17.59
CA LEU A 694 -7.68 12.18 17.18
C LEU A 694 -7.46 13.54 16.50
N ASN A 695 -6.30 14.17 16.71
CA ASN A 695 -5.99 15.46 16.10
C ASN A 695 -5.81 15.34 14.58
N ASP A 696 -5.18 14.26 14.14
CA ASP A 696 -4.74 14.05 12.75
C ASP A 696 -5.61 13.02 12.01
N ALA A 697 -6.62 12.45 12.68
CA ALA A 697 -7.41 11.30 12.21
C ALA A 697 -8.18 11.57 10.90
N LEU A 698 -8.96 12.65 10.83
CA LEU A 698 -9.73 12.99 9.62
C LEU A 698 -8.82 13.46 8.48
N GLU A 699 -7.84 14.31 8.81
CA GLU A 699 -6.91 14.87 7.84
C GLU A 699 -6.05 13.78 7.19
N LEU A 700 -5.51 12.83 7.96
CA LEU A 700 -4.74 11.71 7.39
C LEU A 700 -5.60 10.83 6.48
N ALA A 701 -6.83 10.52 6.89
CA ALA A 701 -7.74 9.70 6.08
C ALA A 701 -8.06 10.39 4.74
N HIS A 702 -8.25 11.71 4.79
CA HIS A 702 -8.49 12.57 3.63
C HIS A 702 -7.27 12.67 2.71
N ASP A 703 -6.09 12.96 3.26
CA ASP A 703 -4.82 13.06 2.54
C ASP A 703 -4.53 11.75 1.78
N ILE A 704 -4.72 10.59 2.45
CA ILE A 704 -4.53 9.27 1.83
C ILE A 704 -5.51 9.07 0.68
N ARG A 705 -6.79 9.43 0.85
CA ARG A 705 -7.81 9.32 -0.21
C ARG A 705 -7.45 10.17 -1.43
N LEU A 706 -7.08 11.43 -1.22
CA LEU A 706 -6.73 12.32 -2.33
C LEU A 706 -5.47 11.83 -3.05
N ALA A 707 -4.47 11.36 -2.29
CA ALA A 707 -3.26 10.77 -2.85
C ALA A 707 -3.56 9.47 -3.63
N PHE A 708 -4.46 8.61 -3.16
CA PHE A 708 -4.81 7.36 -3.84
C PHE A 708 -5.30 7.58 -5.28
N GLY A 709 -6.20 8.56 -5.48
CA GLY A 709 -6.74 8.90 -6.80
C GLY A 709 -5.94 9.95 -7.58
N GLY A 710 -4.87 10.49 -7.00
CA GLY A 710 -4.09 11.58 -7.61
C GLY A 710 -4.87 12.89 -7.77
N HIS A 711 -5.76 13.20 -6.82
CA HIS A 711 -6.69 14.36 -6.83
C HIS A 711 -6.21 15.58 -6.06
N MET A 712 -5.01 15.56 -5.48
CA MET A 712 -4.50 16.72 -4.74
C MET A 712 -4.18 17.87 -5.72
N GLU A 713 -5.08 18.87 -5.80
CA GLU A 713 -4.75 20.23 -6.22
C GLU A 713 -4.51 21.07 -4.97
N VAL A 714 -3.39 21.79 -4.89
CA VAL A 714 -3.02 22.55 -3.68
C VAL A 714 -3.02 24.04 -4.00
N GLU A 715 -3.99 24.78 -3.45
CA GLU A 715 -4.08 26.24 -3.55
C GLU A 715 -3.26 26.99 -2.48
N ASP A 716 -2.81 26.33 -1.40
CA ASP A 716 -2.09 26.99 -0.29
C ASP A 716 -0.86 26.19 0.20
N SER A 717 0.28 26.45 -0.44
CA SER A 717 1.49 25.66 -0.43
C SER A 717 2.43 25.93 0.77
N LYS A 718 1.96 25.79 2.00
CA LYS A 718 2.86 25.69 3.17
C LYS A 718 2.66 24.37 3.91
N LYS A 719 3.22 23.27 3.35
CA LYS A 719 3.96 22.19 4.08
C LYS A 719 4.24 20.89 3.32
N ILE A 720 4.38 20.89 1.98
CA ILE A 720 5.25 19.91 1.30
C ILE A 720 6.08 20.65 0.27
N PRO A 721 7.42 20.72 0.41
CA PRO A 721 8.27 21.26 -0.63
C PRO A 721 8.16 20.39 -1.90
N GLY A 722 7.48 20.93 -2.93
CA GLY A 722 7.71 20.53 -4.32
C GLY A 722 6.66 19.68 -5.04
N PHE A 723 5.36 20.02 -5.05
CA PHE A 723 4.55 20.00 -6.29
C PHE A 723 3.12 20.59 -6.14
N SER A 724 2.56 21.00 -7.29
CA SER A 724 1.16 21.43 -7.49
C SER A 724 0.53 20.70 -8.69
N LYS A 725 -0.69 20.18 -8.48
CA LYS A 725 -1.72 19.62 -9.40
C LYS A 725 -1.51 18.22 -10.03
N GLY A 726 -2.41 17.30 -9.64
CA GLY A 726 -2.48 15.90 -10.05
C GLY A 726 -3.39 15.57 -11.25
N ARG A 727 -3.13 14.41 -11.85
CA ARG A 727 -3.91 13.67 -12.88
C ARG A 727 -3.54 12.18 -12.84
N GLY A 728 -3.55 11.62 -11.64
CA GLY A 728 -3.07 10.26 -11.41
C GLY A 728 -1.55 10.09 -11.26
N PHE A 729 -0.79 11.19 -11.22
CA PHE A 729 0.64 11.21 -10.87
C PHE A 729 0.94 12.34 -9.88
N TYR A 730 1.97 12.18 -9.04
CA TYR A 730 2.53 13.26 -8.22
C TYR A 730 4.03 13.09 -7.97
N TRP A 731 4.68 14.15 -7.52
CA TRP A 731 6.07 14.10 -7.09
C TRP A 731 6.18 13.96 -5.57
N ILE A 732 6.92 12.96 -5.11
CA ILE A 732 7.25 12.77 -3.70
C ILE A 732 8.75 12.55 -3.59
N ASN A 733 9.44 13.35 -2.77
CA ASN A 733 10.88 13.23 -2.53
C ASN A 733 11.75 13.23 -3.81
N GLY A 734 11.32 13.97 -4.85
CA GLY A 734 12.02 14.00 -6.14
C GLY A 734 11.71 12.83 -7.07
N GLU A 735 10.75 11.97 -6.74
CA GLU A 735 10.27 10.87 -7.57
C GLU A 735 8.85 11.16 -8.13
N LEU A 736 8.64 11.04 -9.44
CA LEU A 736 7.31 10.98 -10.07
C LEU A 736 6.66 9.61 -9.83
N ILE A 737 5.55 9.62 -9.12
CA ILE A 737 4.84 8.43 -8.69
C ILE A 737 3.51 8.33 -9.44
N GLN A 738 3.30 7.21 -10.12
CA GLN A 738 2.00 6.82 -10.67
C GLN A 738 1.06 6.33 -9.57
N THR A 739 -0.19 6.78 -9.59
CA THR A 739 -1.25 6.44 -8.62
C THR A 739 -2.30 5.53 -9.25
N PHE A 740 -3.42 5.29 -8.56
CA PHE A 740 -4.55 4.58 -9.15
C PHE A 740 -5.38 5.45 -10.11
N GLY A 741 -5.14 6.76 -10.13
CA GLY A 741 -5.78 7.70 -11.05
C GLY A 741 -7.17 8.14 -10.63
N SER A 742 -7.70 9.11 -11.37
CA SER A 742 -8.85 9.91 -10.94
C SER A 742 -10.13 9.09 -10.72
N ARG A 743 -10.29 8.00 -11.47
CA ARG A 743 -11.46 7.10 -11.44
C ARG A 743 -11.46 6.09 -10.29
N ALA A 744 -10.35 5.93 -9.58
CA ALA A 744 -10.25 4.97 -8.49
C ALA A 744 -10.89 5.51 -7.21
N GLY A 745 -11.72 4.68 -6.58
CA GLY A 745 -12.34 4.93 -5.28
C GLY A 745 -11.57 4.22 -4.17
N LEU A 746 -11.57 4.81 -2.98
CA LEU A 746 -10.98 4.22 -1.79
C LEU A 746 -11.98 4.36 -0.65
N SER A 747 -12.57 3.25 -0.22
CA SER A 747 -13.47 3.25 0.93
C SER A 747 -12.68 2.97 2.20
N GLY A 748 -13.15 3.49 3.33
CA GLY A 748 -12.47 3.30 4.60
C GLY A 748 -13.36 3.43 5.81
N SER A 749 -12.77 3.14 6.96
CA SER A 749 -13.38 3.38 8.26
C SER A 749 -12.42 4.08 9.21
N LEU A 750 -13.00 4.90 10.08
CA LEU A 750 -12.35 5.56 11.20
C LEU A 750 -13.05 5.15 12.49
N VAL A 751 -12.50 4.14 13.17
CA VAL A 751 -13.05 3.65 14.44
C VAL A 751 -12.31 4.31 15.59
N ILE A 752 -13.04 5.12 16.36
CA ILE A 752 -12.53 5.83 17.53
C ILE A 752 -12.85 5.01 18.77
N PHE A 753 -11.83 4.67 19.55
CA PHE A 753 -11.97 3.81 20.72
C PHE A 753 -11.05 4.26 21.84
N HIS A 754 -11.36 3.83 23.06
CA HIS A 754 -10.57 4.15 24.24
C HIS A 754 -9.24 3.37 24.24
N HIS A 755 -8.12 3.93 24.71
CA HIS A 755 -6.80 3.27 24.63
C HIS A 755 -6.72 1.90 25.34
N LYS A 756 -7.54 1.67 26.38
CA LYS A 756 -7.75 0.37 27.07
C LYS A 756 -8.78 -0.57 26.41
N TYR A 757 -9.45 -0.15 25.34
CA TYR A 757 -10.43 -0.98 24.65
C TYR A 757 -9.73 -2.18 23.99
N PRO A 758 -10.32 -3.39 24.02
CA PRO A 758 -9.70 -4.56 23.40
C PRO A 758 -9.41 -4.34 21.91
N LEU A 759 -8.11 -4.33 21.54
CA LEU A 759 -7.68 -4.01 20.17
C LEU A 759 -8.28 -4.96 19.13
N GLN A 760 -8.41 -6.25 19.46
CA GLN A 760 -9.04 -7.23 18.58
C GLN A 760 -10.48 -6.82 18.19
N VAL A 761 -11.24 -6.27 19.14
CA VAL A 761 -12.61 -5.82 18.90
C VAL A 761 -12.59 -4.54 18.08
N ALA A 762 -11.68 -3.60 18.33
CA ALA A 762 -11.54 -2.39 17.51
C ALA A 762 -11.21 -2.73 16.04
N VAL A 763 -10.35 -3.72 15.79
CA VAL A 763 -9.99 -4.20 14.46
C VAL A 763 -11.19 -4.85 13.75
N GLU A 764 -11.93 -5.70 14.45
CA GLU A 764 -13.17 -6.30 13.92
C GLU A 764 -14.23 -5.24 13.59
N GLU A 765 -14.43 -4.26 14.49
CA GLU A 765 -15.37 -3.17 14.24
C GLU A 765 -14.93 -2.25 13.09
N SER A 766 -13.62 -2.06 12.88
CA SER A 766 -13.11 -1.32 11.71
C SER A 766 -13.40 -2.05 10.40
N ARG A 767 -13.29 -3.38 10.40
CA ARG A 767 -13.64 -4.19 9.25
C ARG A 767 -15.14 -4.09 8.93
N ARG A 768 -16.00 -4.25 9.94
CA ARG A 768 -17.46 -4.11 9.77
C ARG A 768 -17.85 -2.72 9.28
N ALA A 769 -17.20 -1.68 9.79
CA ALA A 769 -17.43 -0.31 9.36
C ALA A 769 -16.99 -0.06 7.91
N GLU A 770 -15.85 -0.63 7.48
CA GLU A 770 -15.38 -0.56 6.09
C GLU A 770 -16.31 -1.32 5.14
N GLU A 771 -16.73 -2.55 5.51
CA GLU A 771 -17.73 -3.32 4.77
C GLU A 771 -19.06 -2.53 4.65
N TRP A 772 -19.46 -1.83 5.72
CA TRP A 772 -20.62 -0.94 5.70
C TRP A 772 -20.44 0.29 4.79
N ALA A 773 -19.24 0.88 4.73
CA ALA A 773 -18.93 1.94 3.76
C ALA A 773 -19.08 1.45 2.31
N LYS A 774 -18.56 0.25 2.03
CA LYS A 774 -18.61 -0.41 0.70
C LYS A 774 -19.97 -0.94 0.29
N SER A 775 -20.92 -1.04 1.24
CA SER A 775 -22.31 -1.43 0.94
C SER A 775 -23.11 -0.36 0.19
N THR A 776 -22.55 0.83 0.02
CA THR A 776 -23.17 1.91 -0.77
C THR A 776 -22.97 1.70 -2.27
N ASP A 777 -23.96 2.06 -3.10
CA ASP A 777 -23.92 1.84 -4.55
C ASP A 777 -22.71 2.48 -5.25
N SER A 778 -22.22 3.60 -4.71
CA SER A 778 -21.08 4.34 -5.27
C SER A 778 -19.74 3.93 -4.69
N LYS A 779 -19.73 3.24 -3.53
CA LYS A 779 -18.55 3.15 -2.65
C LYS A 779 -17.90 4.53 -2.48
N ASP A 780 -16.58 4.59 -2.31
CA ASP A 780 -15.81 5.81 -2.10
C ASP A 780 -16.32 6.62 -0.88
N VAL A 781 -16.44 5.92 0.25
CA VAL A 781 -17.03 6.43 1.49
C VAL A 781 -16.11 6.20 2.69
N LEU A 782 -16.10 7.16 3.61
CA LEU A 782 -15.56 7.02 4.96
C LEU A 782 -16.68 6.70 5.95
N ALA A 783 -16.59 5.55 6.63
CA ALA A 783 -17.44 5.25 7.78
C ALA A 783 -16.75 5.68 9.09
N VAL A 784 -17.34 6.62 9.82
CA VAL A 784 -16.83 7.04 11.14
C VAL A 784 -17.64 6.37 12.23
N ARG A 785 -16.97 5.75 13.22
CA ARG A 785 -17.63 5.07 14.34
C ARG A 785 -16.96 5.39 15.67
N ILE A 786 -17.76 5.75 16.67
CA ILE A 786 -17.28 6.11 18.01
C ILE A 786 -17.71 5.04 19.00
N MET A 787 -16.72 4.34 19.54
CA MET A 787 -16.87 3.29 20.56
C MET A 787 -16.64 3.88 21.94
N ARG A 788 -17.72 4.38 22.56
CA ARG A 788 -17.69 4.93 23.92
C ARG A 788 -17.56 3.81 24.96
N ARG A 789 -17.00 4.12 26.13
CA ARG A 789 -17.00 3.19 27.29
C ARG A 789 -18.43 2.89 27.79
N SER A 790 -19.37 3.81 27.59
CA SER A 790 -20.79 3.66 27.96
C SER A 790 -21.69 4.32 26.91
N GLY A 791 -22.89 3.78 26.70
CA GLY A 791 -23.87 4.25 25.72
C GLY A 791 -23.83 3.53 24.37
N GLN A 792 -24.74 3.91 23.47
CA GLN A 792 -24.79 3.34 22.12
C GLN A 792 -23.65 3.91 21.24
N PRO A 793 -23.02 3.08 20.38
CA PRO A 793 -22.04 3.55 19.42
C PRO A 793 -22.65 4.56 18.44
N THR A 794 -21.98 5.70 18.24
CA THR A 794 -22.32 6.65 17.19
C THR A 794 -21.66 6.20 15.89
N HIS A 795 -22.38 6.21 14.77
CA HIS A 795 -21.83 5.88 13.46
C HIS A 795 -22.43 6.75 12.35
N CYS A 796 -21.64 7.05 11.33
CA CYS A 796 -22.09 7.74 10.12
C CYS A 796 -21.22 7.36 8.92
N ARG A 797 -21.77 7.50 7.71
CA ARG A 797 -21.06 7.41 6.45
C ARG A 797 -20.99 8.79 5.81
N ILE A 798 -19.81 9.11 5.32
CA ILE A 798 -19.49 10.40 4.72
C ILE A 798 -18.80 10.11 3.40
N ARG A 799 -19.32 10.69 2.30
CA ARG A 799 -18.62 10.62 1.02
C ARG A 799 -17.38 11.49 1.05
N TRP A 800 -16.31 11.04 0.38
CA TRP A 800 -15.10 11.87 0.25
C TRP A 800 -15.36 13.11 -0.59
N THR A 801 -16.08 12.95 -1.70
CA THR A 801 -16.47 14.03 -2.60
C THR A 801 -17.91 13.83 -3.06
N ASN A 802 -18.57 14.91 -3.48
CA ASN A 802 -19.84 14.82 -4.18
C ASN A 802 -19.65 14.34 -5.65
N LYS A 803 -20.75 14.05 -6.36
CA LYS A 803 -20.69 13.39 -7.68
C LYS A 803 -19.90 14.17 -8.75
N ASP A 804 -19.98 15.49 -8.71
CA ASP A 804 -19.27 16.42 -9.59
C ASP A 804 -17.94 16.93 -8.99
N ARG A 805 -17.58 16.47 -7.79
CA ARG A 805 -16.36 16.81 -7.04
C ARG A 805 -16.22 18.30 -6.71
N SER A 806 -17.33 19.04 -6.68
CA SER A 806 -17.35 20.44 -6.24
C SER A 806 -17.33 20.60 -4.72
N ALA A 807 -17.53 19.52 -3.96
CA ALA A 807 -17.57 19.53 -2.50
C ALA A 807 -16.76 18.39 -1.88
N ASP A 808 -16.26 18.64 -0.67
CA ASP A 808 -15.38 17.75 0.09
C ASP A 808 -15.86 17.61 1.54
N PRO A 809 -16.82 16.69 1.81
CA PRO A 809 -17.48 16.60 3.12
C PRO A 809 -16.57 16.16 4.27
N VAL A 810 -15.50 15.43 3.97
CA VAL A 810 -14.53 15.02 5.00
C VAL A 810 -13.66 16.22 5.38
N HIS A 811 -13.27 17.04 4.39
CA HIS A 811 -12.65 18.34 4.65
C HIS A 811 -13.60 19.27 5.43
N ASP A 812 -14.87 19.34 5.05
CA ASP A 812 -15.91 20.11 5.76
C ASP A 812 -16.03 19.68 7.24
N LEU A 813 -16.05 18.36 7.49
CA LEU A 813 -16.05 17.83 8.85
C LEU A 813 -14.79 18.24 9.64
N SER A 814 -13.64 18.25 8.97
CA SER A 814 -12.37 18.73 9.55
C SER A 814 -12.46 20.21 9.92
N ALA A 815 -13.03 21.06 9.05
CA ALA A 815 -13.23 22.48 9.32
C ALA A 815 -14.15 22.71 10.54
N ILE A 816 -15.25 21.96 10.65
CA ILE A 816 -16.14 22.01 11.82
C ILE A 816 -15.40 21.57 13.09
N THR A 817 -14.59 20.50 13.00
CA THR A 817 -13.78 20.00 14.13
C THR A 817 -12.79 21.06 14.62
N THR A 818 -12.11 21.74 13.69
CA THR A 818 -11.17 22.83 13.98
C THR A 818 -11.89 23.99 14.66
N ALA A 819 -13.06 24.42 14.16
CA ALA A 819 -13.80 25.51 14.79
C ALA A 819 -14.20 25.23 16.25
N VAL A 820 -14.53 23.98 16.57
CA VAL A 820 -14.82 23.57 17.95
C VAL A 820 -13.55 23.51 18.80
N ARG A 821 -12.46 22.97 18.26
CA ARG A 821 -11.17 22.83 18.96
C ARG A 821 -10.58 24.19 19.32
N GLU A 822 -10.63 25.12 18.38
CA GLU A 822 -10.15 26.50 18.52
C GLU A 822 -11.10 27.41 19.30
N LYS A 823 -12.15 26.84 19.92
CA LYS A 823 -13.13 27.54 20.76
C LYS A 823 -13.97 28.61 20.02
N ALA A 824 -13.89 28.68 18.68
CA ALA A 824 -14.71 29.56 17.84
C ALA A 824 -16.18 29.11 17.77
N LEU A 825 -16.43 27.80 17.85
CA LEU A 825 -17.77 27.21 17.92
C LEU A 825 -17.98 26.44 19.22
N SER A 826 -18.99 26.84 20.01
CA SER A 826 -19.32 26.13 21.25
C SER A 826 -19.84 24.71 20.99
N PRO A 827 -19.34 23.68 21.72
CA PRO A 827 -19.88 22.32 21.63
C PRO A 827 -21.38 22.20 21.92
N ARG A 828 -21.96 23.15 22.67
CA ARG A 828 -23.40 23.18 23.00
C ARG A 828 -24.29 23.38 21.78
N PHE A 829 -23.76 23.98 20.71
CA PHE A 829 -24.45 24.12 19.43
C PHE A 829 -25.05 22.78 18.98
N PHE A 830 -24.27 21.70 19.07
CA PHE A 830 -24.65 20.39 18.54
C PHE A 830 -25.70 19.69 19.38
N SER A 831 -25.58 19.73 20.71
CA SER A 831 -26.59 19.13 21.59
C SER A 831 -27.95 19.83 21.46
N ILE A 832 -27.94 21.17 21.31
CA ILE A 832 -29.14 21.96 21.06
C ILE A 832 -29.72 21.65 19.69
N LEU A 833 -28.90 21.67 18.63
CA LEU A 833 -29.33 21.39 17.27
C LEU A 833 -29.95 19.99 17.15
N LYS A 834 -29.28 18.97 17.73
CA LYS A 834 -29.79 17.59 17.80
C LYS A 834 -31.14 17.53 18.51
N GLY A 835 -31.24 18.12 19.71
CA GLY A 835 -32.49 18.15 20.47
C GLY A 835 -33.62 18.95 19.82
N LEU A 836 -33.33 19.87 18.90
CA LEU A 836 -34.33 20.55 18.08
C LEU A 836 -34.78 19.70 16.90
N LEU A 837 -33.84 19.01 16.24
CA LEU A 837 -34.10 18.22 15.03
C LEU A 837 -34.68 16.82 15.27
N GLU A 838 -34.52 16.29 16.48
CA GLU A 838 -35.11 15.02 16.92
C GLU A 838 -36.59 15.15 17.31
N ARG A 839 -37.10 16.39 17.46
CA ARG A 839 -38.51 16.63 17.78
C ARG A 839 -39.43 16.14 16.65
N PRO A 840 -40.61 15.57 16.95
CA PRO A 840 -41.55 15.11 15.94
C PRO A 840 -41.89 16.17 14.89
N GLU A 841 -42.07 17.42 15.32
CA GLU A 841 -42.41 18.56 14.46
C GLU A 841 -41.27 18.90 13.50
N ALA A 842 -40.03 18.68 13.91
CA ALA A 842 -38.85 18.95 13.10
C ALA A 842 -38.66 17.95 11.95
N LYS A 843 -39.28 16.77 12.02
CA LYS A 843 -39.20 15.76 10.94
C LYS A 843 -39.83 16.23 9.64
N GLN A 844 -40.82 17.13 9.71
CA GLN A 844 -41.55 17.67 8.56
C GLN A 844 -40.98 19.00 8.03
N LEU A 845 -39.95 19.56 8.67
CA LEU A 845 -39.39 20.84 8.26
C LEU A 845 -38.74 20.74 6.86
N PRO A 846 -39.02 21.70 5.96
CA PRO A 846 -38.36 21.75 4.66
C PRO A 846 -36.88 22.13 4.81
N PRO A 847 -36.01 21.78 3.84
CA PRO A 847 -34.57 22.06 3.89
C PRO A 847 -34.22 23.52 4.22
N GLU A 848 -34.98 24.49 3.70
CA GLU A 848 -34.77 25.92 3.91
C GLU A 848 -34.99 26.32 5.37
N ALA A 849 -35.98 25.71 6.04
CA ALA A 849 -36.22 25.95 7.47
C ALA A 849 -35.09 25.38 8.33
N ILE A 850 -34.54 24.23 7.93
CA ILE A 850 -33.37 23.63 8.60
C ILE A 850 -32.14 24.50 8.42
N GLN A 851 -31.89 25.04 7.22
CA GLN A 851 -30.79 25.98 6.97
C GLN A 851 -30.89 27.23 7.86
N LEU A 852 -32.08 27.81 7.99
CA LEU A 852 -32.32 28.97 8.87
C LEU A 852 -32.10 28.61 10.34
N LEU A 853 -32.52 27.42 10.77
CA LEU A 853 -32.28 26.91 12.12
C LEU A 853 -30.79 26.78 12.40
N VAL A 854 -30.03 26.15 11.50
CA VAL A 854 -28.57 26.00 11.59
C VAL A 854 -27.92 27.38 11.65
N LYS A 855 -28.27 28.30 10.76
CA LYS A 855 -27.75 29.68 10.76
C LYS A 855 -27.99 30.39 12.09
N ARG A 856 -29.21 30.29 12.63
CA ARG A 856 -29.60 30.91 13.91
C ARG A 856 -28.80 30.35 15.08
N GLU A 857 -28.75 29.02 15.22
CA GLU A 857 -28.05 28.39 16.35
C GLU A 857 -26.53 28.54 16.22
N LEU A 858 -25.98 28.48 15.01
CA LEU A 858 -24.56 28.76 14.77
C LEU A 858 -24.22 30.18 15.23
N GLY A 859 -25.02 31.17 14.85
CA GLY A 859 -24.84 32.57 15.28
C GLY A 859 -24.84 32.77 16.79
N ARG A 860 -25.67 32.03 17.53
CA ARG A 860 -25.75 32.11 19.01
C ARG A 860 -24.56 31.48 19.72
N HIS A 861 -23.88 30.55 19.06
CA HIS A 861 -22.82 29.73 19.65
C HIS A 861 -21.44 30.01 19.05
N TRP A 862 -21.32 31.06 18.23
CA TRP A 862 -20.10 31.49 17.60
C TRP A 862 -19.40 32.59 18.42
N ASP A 863 -18.09 32.47 18.60
CA ASP A 863 -17.24 33.46 19.27
C ASP A 863 -16.39 34.20 18.23
N ASN A 864 -16.76 35.45 17.92
CA ASN A 864 -16.04 36.29 16.95
C ASN A 864 -14.60 36.57 17.38
N GLY A 865 -14.34 36.73 18.68
CA GLY A 865 -13.00 37.06 19.18
C GLY A 865 -12.03 35.90 19.04
N GLN A 866 -12.51 34.66 19.20
CA GLN A 866 -11.70 33.47 18.92
C GLN A 866 -11.58 33.19 17.42
N ALA A 867 -12.66 33.38 16.66
CA ALA A 867 -12.67 33.18 15.21
C ALA A 867 -11.67 34.11 14.49
N GLU A 868 -11.58 35.38 14.88
CA GLU A 868 -10.59 36.32 14.32
C GLU A 868 -9.14 35.90 14.61
N LYS A 869 -8.86 35.46 15.86
CA LYS A 869 -7.51 34.97 16.24
C LYS A 869 -7.07 33.75 15.44
N THR A 870 -8.03 32.96 14.98
CA THR A 870 -7.81 31.65 14.34
C THR A 870 -8.13 31.68 12.85
N GLN A 871 -8.45 32.87 12.30
CA GLN A 871 -8.79 33.10 10.90
C GLN A 871 -9.95 32.23 10.39
N LEU A 872 -10.90 31.90 11.28
CA LEU A 872 -12.07 31.09 10.94
C LEU A 872 -13.26 31.96 10.51
N SER A 873 -13.97 31.52 9.47
CA SER A 873 -15.18 32.18 8.97
C SER A 873 -16.44 31.41 9.37
N GLN A 874 -17.41 32.12 9.95
CA GLN A 874 -18.72 31.56 10.26
C GLN A 874 -19.43 31.07 9.00
N ASP A 875 -19.28 31.77 7.87
CA ASP A 875 -19.91 31.39 6.61
C ASP A 875 -19.30 30.13 6.01
N THR A 876 -17.99 29.95 6.16
CA THR A 876 -17.31 28.71 5.76
C THR A 876 -17.81 27.53 6.58
N VAL A 877 -17.86 27.67 7.92
CA VAL A 877 -18.37 26.60 8.80
C VAL A 877 -19.85 26.32 8.57
N ARG A 878 -20.66 27.35 8.31
CA ARG A 878 -22.08 27.20 7.96
C ARG A 878 -22.26 26.40 6.67
N SER A 879 -21.45 26.71 5.66
CA SER A 879 -21.47 26.02 4.37
C SER A 879 -21.03 24.57 4.53
N ALA A 880 -19.97 24.31 5.30
CA ALA A 880 -19.50 22.97 5.64
C ALA A 880 -20.57 22.12 6.34
N ILE A 881 -21.29 22.67 7.33
CA ILE A 881 -22.38 21.97 8.02
C ILE A 881 -23.50 21.57 7.05
N TRP A 882 -23.81 22.45 6.08
CA TRP A 882 -24.85 22.21 5.10
C TRP A 882 -24.42 21.22 4.02
N GLU A 883 -23.19 21.31 3.54
CA GLU A 883 -22.71 20.39 2.52
C GLU A 883 -22.59 18.96 3.08
N LEU A 884 -22.11 18.83 4.33
CA LEU A 884 -22.13 17.57 5.06
C LEU A 884 -23.53 16.96 5.18
N ARG A 885 -24.58 17.78 5.31
CA ARG A 885 -25.98 17.31 5.32
C ARG A 885 -26.38 16.69 3.98
N ASN A 886 -25.91 17.24 2.86
CA ASN A 886 -26.26 16.77 1.53
C ASN A 886 -25.53 15.47 1.16
N GLN A 887 -24.35 15.25 1.74
CA GLN A 887 -23.48 14.10 1.43
C GLN A 887 -23.58 12.95 2.44
N THR A 888 -24.45 13.08 3.44
CA THR A 888 -24.79 12.01 4.39
C THR A 888 -26.09 11.31 3.98
N PRO A 889 -26.23 9.98 4.16
CA PRO A 889 -27.39 9.23 3.67
C PRO A 889 -28.73 9.64 4.29
N CYS A 890 -28.72 10.05 5.57
CA CYS A 890 -29.92 10.40 6.31
C CYS A 890 -29.62 11.45 7.40
N ARG A 891 -30.69 11.98 8.01
CA ARG A 891 -30.57 13.01 9.07
C ARG A 891 -29.84 12.48 10.29
N GLU A 892 -30.06 11.21 10.64
CA GLU A 892 -29.42 10.53 11.77
C GLU A 892 -27.91 10.46 11.56
N GLU A 893 -27.46 10.08 10.36
CA GLU A 893 -26.04 10.03 10.02
C GLU A 893 -25.41 11.44 9.94
N TRP A 894 -26.15 12.46 9.50
CA TRP A 894 -25.69 13.86 9.57
C TRP A 894 -25.46 14.31 11.01
N LEU A 895 -26.43 14.09 11.90
CA LEU A 895 -26.30 14.44 13.31
C LEU A 895 -25.16 13.66 13.98
N ALA A 896 -24.99 12.39 13.62
CA ALA A 896 -23.88 11.56 14.08
C ALA A 896 -22.52 12.07 13.58
N ALA A 897 -22.43 12.59 12.35
CA ALA A 897 -21.21 13.21 11.83
C ALA A 897 -20.85 14.49 12.60
N LEU A 898 -21.84 15.34 12.87
CA LEU A 898 -21.63 16.53 13.70
C LEU A 898 -21.21 16.18 15.14
N GLU A 899 -21.81 15.14 15.73
CA GLU A 899 -21.42 14.60 17.04
C GLU A 899 -19.98 14.06 17.02
N ALA A 900 -19.55 13.44 15.91
CA ALA A 900 -18.17 13.00 15.71
C ALA A 900 -17.19 14.17 15.65
N ALA A 901 -17.51 15.27 14.98
CA ALA A 901 -16.68 16.48 14.95
C ALA A 901 -16.41 17.01 16.37
N VAL A 902 -17.45 17.09 17.20
CA VAL A 902 -17.30 17.52 18.61
C VAL A 902 -16.42 16.57 19.40
N PHE A 903 -16.66 15.26 19.26
CA PHE A 903 -15.92 14.24 20.00
C PHE A 903 -14.42 14.27 19.64
N LEU A 904 -14.11 14.40 18.35
CA LEU A 904 -12.75 14.56 17.84
C LEU A 904 -12.10 15.86 18.36
N ALA A 905 -12.81 16.98 18.31
CA ALA A 905 -12.31 18.28 18.75
C ALA A 905 -11.93 18.29 20.25
N ARG A 906 -12.66 17.54 21.08
CA ARG A 906 -12.48 17.51 22.54
C ARG A 906 -11.52 16.42 23.04
N GLY A 907 -10.88 15.67 22.13
CA GLY A 907 -9.99 14.57 22.48
C GLY A 907 -10.73 13.38 23.12
N GLY A 908 -11.99 13.16 22.72
CA GLY A 908 -12.85 12.08 23.23
C GLY A 908 -13.57 12.38 24.56
N ARG A 909 -13.78 13.68 24.87
CA ARG A 909 -14.48 14.18 26.08
C ARG A 909 -15.85 14.79 25.78
#